data_AF-A0A0J7NMT2-F1
#
_entry.id   AF-A0A0J7NMT2-F1
#
_cell.length_a   1.000
_cell.length_b   1.000
_cell.length_c   1.000
_cell.angle_alpha   90.00
_cell.angle_beta   90.00
_cell.angle_gamma   90.00
#
_symmetry.space_group_name_H-M   'P 1'
#
loop_
_entity.id
_entity.type
_entity.pdbx_description
1 polymer ?
#
loop_
_entity_poly.entity_id
_entity_poly.type
_entity_poly.pdbx_seq_one_letter_code
_entity_poly.pdbx_strand_id
1 'polypeptide(L)'
;MKPIERWLGPPPGTTFPEVPEDVPFPCNVSIGRSKEPPTSVNKLRPGDIQLIGTLGDSLTSGAAVFARCFIALFVSNRGVTAAGGGQGNWRKWLTVPNIIKEFNPDVVGYALGDSLTTMEASELNVAEIGSMSVDLPYDAQVLVERIKSYPMVGTTWDKAWKFVSMNIGINDFCANICYEPTADKVIEDHKANVIETLRILKKNLPRTFVAIIAPISSKNLVEAQIGNPSINCSLTMGFECPCMFGFSFRPHREYYYDIIQRWSDVEIEISLMPEWQSEDFAVVAEPILKHSMLPKNKDGIVPIHEYLSIDCLHFRQRTNAWYANGLWNNLLQPVGNKSMTWEPPFKTFLCPTEERPYLATNKKFDANGISYPVLQSGVRRQPIIPDNVSFPCNVHSGRSLSIPDNVHRLRPGDIDVVGGLGDSLVAGNGAMEEFATGTFIEARGVSWCAGGQGDWRQFLTLPNVLKIFNPRLTGYSTGTGEFHSTSAKLNIAFPVAATEDAMQQARILVQRIKSDPKINVKKHWKLITILFGANDICSAQCYAPQQFSPMRYALHLRRTLDFLRIALPRTLVNLIPAIGANLLWNNMLEPVGNKTENGLPKILERVLCPTESAPYIFTNVNSRFFQMTGRQDEIASR
;
A
#
# COMPACT_ATOMS: atom_id res chain seq x y z
N MET A 1 -25.21 -22.50 -34.32
CA MET A 1 -23.93 -22.85 -33.67
C MET A 1 -23.40 -24.12 -34.31
N LYS A 2 -22.16 -24.09 -34.80
CA LYS A 2 -21.53 -25.26 -35.42
C LYS A 2 -21.20 -26.31 -34.32
N PRO A 3 -21.25 -27.63 -34.61
CA PRO A 3 -20.97 -28.68 -33.61
C PRO A 3 -19.61 -28.56 -32.90
N ILE A 4 -18.61 -27.98 -33.58
CA ILE A 4 -17.25 -27.74 -33.06
C ILE A 4 -17.21 -26.62 -32.00
N GLU A 5 -18.01 -25.55 -32.16
CA GLU A 5 -18.08 -24.45 -31.17
C GLU A 5 -18.67 -24.92 -29.83
N ARG A 6 -19.51 -25.96 -29.86
CA ARG A 6 -20.06 -26.58 -28.64
C ARG A 6 -19.02 -27.36 -27.84
N TRP A 7 -17.92 -27.79 -28.46
CA TRP A 7 -16.82 -28.54 -27.84
C TRP A 7 -15.61 -27.67 -27.49
N LEU A 8 -15.31 -26.64 -28.29
CA LEU A 8 -14.16 -25.73 -28.09
C LEU A 8 -14.51 -24.38 -27.43
N GLY A 9 -15.79 -24.00 -27.37
CA GLY A 9 -16.21 -22.76 -26.73
C GLY A 9 -16.12 -22.80 -25.19
N PRO A 10 -16.25 -21.65 -24.50
CA PRO A 10 -16.23 -21.59 -23.04
C PRO A 10 -17.25 -22.54 -22.40
N PRO A 11 -16.93 -23.23 -21.29
CA PRO A 11 -17.93 -23.98 -20.54
C PRO A 11 -19.12 -23.09 -20.12
N PRO A 12 -20.35 -23.62 -20.07
CA PRO A 12 -21.51 -22.85 -19.64
C PRO A 12 -21.31 -22.25 -18.24
N GLY A 13 -21.65 -20.97 -18.06
CA GLY A 13 -21.55 -20.31 -16.76
C GLY A 13 -20.12 -19.94 -16.33
N THR A 14 -19.12 -20.02 -17.20
CA THR A 14 -17.73 -19.61 -16.86
C THR A 14 -17.28 -18.30 -17.50
N THR A 15 -18.15 -17.67 -18.28
CA THR A 15 -17.96 -16.31 -18.80
C THR A 15 -18.75 -15.30 -17.97
N PHE A 16 -18.29 -14.06 -17.99
CA PHE A 16 -19.13 -12.93 -17.62
C PHE A 16 -20.24 -12.77 -18.67
N PRO A 17 -21.49 -12.47 -18.28
CA PRO A 17 -22.57 -12.26 -19.24
C PRO A 17 -22.25 -11.14 -20.23
N GLU A 18 -22.59 -11.34 -21.51
CA GLU A 18 -22.47 -10.26 -22.49
C GLU A 18 -23.39 -9.11 -22.10
N VAL A 19 -22.88 -7.88 -22.15
CA VAL A 19 -23.67 -6.68 -21.88
C VAL A 19 -24.54 -6.37 -23.11
N PRO A 20 -25.86 -6.19 -22.95
CA PRO A 20 -26.76 -5.88 -24.06
C PRO A 20 -26.37 -4.61 -24.83
N GLU A 21 -26.67 -4.57 -26.14
CA GLU A 21 -26.35 -3.43 -27.02
C GLU A 21 -27.05 -2.12 -26.62
N ASP A 22 -28.23 -2.22 -25.98
CA ASP A 22 -28.99 -1.08 -25.47
C ASP A 22 -28.42 -0.46 -24.18
N VAL A 23 -27.48 -1.15 -23.52
CA VAL A 23 -26.77 -0.60 -22.35
C VAL A 23 -25.62 0.29 -22.84
N PRO A 24 -25.65 1.60 -22.54
CA PRO A 24 -24.57 2.50 -22.92
C PRO A 24 -23.31 2.23 -22.10
N PHE A 25 -22.15 2.59 -22.65
CA PHE A 25 -20.91 2.58 -21.89
C PHE A 25 -21.03 3.58 -20.71
N PRO A 26 -20.63 3.20 -19.48
CA PRO A 26 -20.93 3.99 -18.27
C PRO A 26 -20.22 5.35 -18.20
N CYS A 27 -19.16 5.58 -18.99
CA CYS A 27 -18.38 6.81 -18.92
C CYS A 27 -18.66 7.78 -20.07
N ASN A 28 -18.51 9.08 -19.78
CA ASN A 28 -18.45 10.09 -20.82
C ASN A 28 -17.11 10.02 -21.57
N VAL A 29 -17.13 9.43 -22.76
CA VAL A 29 -15.94 9.23 -23.60
C VAL A 29 -15.31 10.54 -24.08
N SER A 30 -16.07 11.65 -24.15
CA SER A 30 -15.55 12.94 -24.65
C SER A 30 -14.49 13.56 -23.75
N ILE A 31 -14.47 13.19 -22.46
CA ILE A 31 -13.49 13.69 -21.48
C ILE A 31 -12.18 12.91 -21.58
N GLY A 32 -12.26 11.62 -21.91
CA GLY A 32 -11.16 10.67 -21.74
C GLY A 32 -10.04 10.75 -22.76
N ARG A 33 -10.10 11.62 -23.78
CA ARG A 33 -9.02 11.85 -24.76
C ARG A 33 -8.63 13.31 -24.82
N SER A 34 -7.33 13.59 -24.84
CA SER A 34 -6.82 14.96 -24.95
C SER A 34 -6.97 15.47 -26.39
N LYS A 35 -7.20 16.78 -26.54
CA LYS A 35 -7.28 17.43 -27.87
C LYS A 35 -5.95 17.35 -28.63
N GLU A 36 -4.85 17.44 -27.89
CA GLU A 36 -3.49 17.26 -28.38
C GLU A 36 -2.78 16.20 -27.52
N PRO A 37 -1.91 15.37 -28.11
CA PRO A 37 -1.18 14.35 -27.35
C PRO A 37 -0.40 14.98 -26.19
N PRO A 38 -0.58 14.51 -24.93
CA PRO A 38 0.11 15.11 -23.80
C PRO A 38 1.62 14.90 -23.91
N THR A 39 2.38 15.81 -23.33
CA THR A 39 3.85 15.69 -23.20
C THR A 39 4.26 15.11 -21.86
N SER A 40 3.33 15.03 -20.90
CA SER A 40 3.56 14.55 -19.54
C SER A 40 2.65 13.37 -19.22
N VAL A 41 3.20 12.32 -18.62
CA VAL A 41 2.50 11.12 -18.16
C VAL A 41 1.47 11.46 -17.07
N ASN A 42 1.72 12.54 -16.32
CA ASN A 42 0.82 13.05 -15.28
C ASN A 42 -0.41 13.79 -15.85
N LYS A 43 -0.46 13.95 -17.17
CA LYS A 43 -1.59 14.50 -17.93
C LYS A 43 -2.12 13.48 -18.93
N LEU A 44 -1.78 12.21 -18.75
CA LEU A 44 -2.20 11.14 -19.63
C LEU A 44 -3.65 10.74 -19.35
N ARG A 45 -4.54 10.89 -20.33
CA ARG A 45 -5.92 10.40 -20.26
C ARG A 45 -6.00 9.00 -20.88
N PRO A 46 -7.03 8.19 -20.58
CA PRO A 46 -7.15 6.84 -21.15
C PRO A 46 -7.09 6.80 -22.68
N GLY A 47 -7.77 7.74 -23.36
CA GLY A 47 -7.80 7.84 -24.81
C GLY A 47 -6.53 8.40 -25.45
N ASP A 48 -5.55 8.83 -24.66
CA ASP A 48 -4.24 9.23 -25.16
C ASP A 48 -3.32 8.02 -25.37
N ILE A 49 -3.62 6.88 -24.75
CA ILE A 49 -2.88 5.62 -24.92
C ILE A 49 -3.07 5.11 -26.33
N GLN A 50 -1.97 4.84 -27.03
CA GLN A 50 -1.97 4.37 -28.42
C GLN A 50 -1.44 2.94 -28.55
N LEU A 51 -0.58 2.51 -27.62
CA LEU A 51 -0.01 1.16 -27.60
C LEU A 51 -0.24 0.52 -26.23
N ILE A 52 -0.65 -0.75 -26.23
CA ILE A 52 -0.74 -1.59 -25.04
C ILE A 52 0.25 -2.73 -25.19
N GLY A 53 1.06 -2.98 -24.15
CA GLY A 53 1.97 -4.12 -24.10
C GLY A 53 1.92 -4.78 -22.72
N THR A 54 2.14 -6.08 -22.65
CA THR A 54 2.05 -6.82 -21.36
C THR A 54 3.19 -7.80 -21.17
N LEU A 55 3.73 -7.83 -19.96
CA LEU A 55 4.75 -8.74 -19.45
C LEU A 55 4.14 -9.60 -18.34
N GLY A 56 4.56 -10.85 -18.19
CA GLY A 56 4.05 -11.67 -17.09
C GLY A 56 4.07 -13.16 -17.35
N ASP A 57 3.31 -13.88 -16.54
CA ASP A 57 3.25 -15.34 -16.55
C ASP A 57 2.02 -15.89 -17.30
N SER A 58 1.65 -17.13 -16.97
CA SER A 58 0.51 -17.86 -17.52
C SER A 58 -0.84 -17.18 -17.26
N LEU A 59 -1.01 -16.40 -16.18
CA LEU A 59 -2.23 -15.63 -15.95
C LEU A 59 -2.35 -14.47 -16.94
N THR A 60 -1.24 -13.79 -17.24
CA THR A 60 -1.18 -12.66 -18.18
C THR A 60 -1.30 -13.11 -19.64
N SER A 61 -0.78 -14.29 -19.96
CA SER A 61 -0.98 -14.93 -21.27
C SER A 61 -2.36 -15.57 -21.46
N GLY A 62 -3.16 -15.68 -20.40
CA GLY A 62 -4.50 -16.26 -20.47
C GLY A 62 -4.47 -17.76 -20.71
N ALA A 63 -3.53 -18.48 -20.08
CA ALA A 63 -3.50 -19.92 -20.13
C ALA A 63 -4.84 -20.50 -19.66
N ALA A 64 -5.36 -21.45 -20.42
CA ALA A 64 -6.50 -22.27 -20.05
C ALA A 64 -7.83 -21.53 -19.75
N VAL A 65 -8.01 -20.26 -20.13
CA VAL A 65 -9.20 -19.46 -19.75
C VAL A 65 -10.51 -20.17 -20.14
N PHE A 66 -10.56 -20.78 -21.33
CA PHE A 66 -11.72 -21.52 -21.84
C PHE A 66 -11.59 -23.05 -21.74
N ALA A 67 -10.55 -23.56 -21.08
CA ALA A 67 -10.25 -25.00 -21.09
C ALA A 67 -11.36 -25.85 -20.48
N ARG A 68 -11.80 -26.87 -21.22
CA ARG A 68 -12.78 -27.89 -20.78
C ARG A 68 -12.13 -29.23 -20.44
N CYS A 69 -10.87 -29.42 -20.78
CA CYS A 69 -10.10 -30.63 -20.55
C CYS A 69 -8.61 -30.29 -20.38
N PHE A 70 -7.82 -31.24 -19.89
CA PHE A 70 -6.40 -31.03 -19.60
C PHE A 70 -5.55 -30.72 -20.84
N ILE A 71 -5.92 -31.24 -22.02
CA ILE A 71 -5.20 -30.94 -23.27
C ILE A 71 -5.31 -29.44 -23.61
N ALA A 72 -6.42 -28.81 -23.25
CA ALA A 72 -6.65 -27.39 -23.51
C ALA A 72 -5.93 -26.45 -22.52
N LEU A 73 -5.15 -26.98 -21.56
CA LEU A 73 -4.35 -26.15 -20.63
C LEU A 73 -3.25 -25.37 -21.34
N PHE A 74 -2.69 -25.93 -22.42
CA PHE A 74 -1.63 -25.31 -23.20
C PHE A 74 -2.13 -24.25 -24.19
N VAL A 75 -3.44 -23.93 -24.16
CA VAL A 75 -4.02 -22.87 -25.01
C VAL A 75 -3.96 -21.55 -24.25
N SER A 76 -3.25 -20.58 -24.83
CA SER A 76 -3.20 -19.19 -24.34
C SER A 76 -4.29 -18.35 -24.99
N ASN A 77 -5.40 -18.15 -24.28
CA ASN A 77 -6.51 -17.30 -24.69
C ASN A 77 -6.19 -15.79 -24.45
N ARG A 78 -5.07 -15.31 -24.99
CA ARG A 78 -4.54 -13.96 -24.74
C ARG A 78 -5.53 -12.85 -25.03
N GLY A 79 -6.35 -13.04 -26.07
CA GLY A 79 -7.35 -12.05 -26.51
C GLY A 79 -8.40 -11.67 -25.46
N VAL A 80 -8.57 -12.44 -24.39
CA VAL A 80 -9.59 -12.20 -23.35
C VAL A 80 -9.01 -11.96 -21.95
N THR A 81 -7.71 -11.70 -21.83
CA THR A 81 -7.06 -11.43 -20.54
C THR A 81 -7.33 -10.01 -20.05
N ALA A 82 -7.37 -9.85 -18.72
CA ALA A 82 -7.79 -8.61 -18.08
C ALA A 82 -6.99 -7.38 -18.51
N ALA A 83 -5.66 -7.48 -18.59
CA ALA A 83 -4.77 -6.35 -18.83
C ALA A 83 -4.32 -6.20 -20.31
N GLY A 84 -4.32 -7.29 -21.09
CA GLY A 84 -3.72 -7.34 -22.43
C GLY A 84 -4.61 -7.87 -23.55
N GLY A 85 -5.80 -8.39 -23.25
CA GLY A 85 -6.71 -8.94 -24.26
C GLY A 85 -7.59 -7.87 -24.88
N GLY A 86 -7.65 -7.79 -26.21
CA GLY A 86 -8.54 -6.89 -26.94
C GLY A 86 -9.36 -7.61 -28.01
N GLN A 87 -9.63 -8.89 -27.84
CA GLN A 87 -10.60 -9.59 -28.68
C GLN A 87 -12.00 -8.98 -28.44
N GLY A 88 -12.75 -8.69 -29.50
CA GLY A 88 -14.10 -8.12 -29.40
C GLY A 88 -14.13 -6.71 -28.79
N ASN A 89 -15.09 -6.47 -27.90
CA ASN A 89 -15.35 -5.20 -27.23
C ASN A 89 -15.69 -5.43 -25.74
N TRP A 90 -15.88 -4.36 -24.96
CA TRP A 90 -16.11 -4.46 -23.52
C TRP A 90 -17.43 -5.16 -23.15
N ARG A 91 -18.41 -5.15 -24.07
CA ARG A 91 -19.69 -5.83 -23.88
C ARG A 91 -19.53 -7.33 -23.89
N LYS A 92 -18.76 -7.84 -24.84
CA LYS A 92 -18.48 -9.26 -24.98
C LYS A 92 -17.42 -9.72 -23.99
N TRP A 93 -16.26 -9.06 -23.98
CA TRP A 93 -15.12 -9.39 -23.15
C TRP A 93 -14.64 -8.15 -22.41
N LEU A 94 -15.00 -8.03 -21.13
CA LEU A 94 -14.55 -6.93 -20.30
C LEU A 94 -13.05 -7.06 -19.99
N THR A 95 -12.25 -6.21 -20.62
CA THR A 95 -10.79 -6.11 -20.46
C THR A 95 -10.37 -4.64 -20.47
N VAL A 96 -9.22 -4.30 -19.90
CA VAL A 96 -8.70 -2.92 -19.93
C VAL A 96 -8.50 -2.41 -21.37
N PRO A 97 -7.92 -3.18 -22.32
CA PRO A 97 -7.84 -2.75 -23.72
C PRO A 97 -9.22 -2.44 -24.32
N ASN A 98 -10.22 -3.29 -24.08
CA ASN A 98 -11.56 -3.07 -24.61
C ASN A 98 -12.29 -1.88 -23.97
N ILE A 99 -11.94 -1.51 -22.73
CA ILE A 99 -12.40 -0.26 -22.11
C ILE A 99 -11.71 0.94 -22.77
N ILE A 100 -10.39 0.88 -22.98
CA ILE A 100 -9.62 1.97 -23.61
C ILE A 100 -10.11 2.25 -25.04
N LYS A 101 -10.55 1.22 -25.79
CA LYS A 101 -11.14 1.39 -27.13
C LYS A 101 -12.31 2.35 -27.19
N GLU A 102 -13.11 2.46 -26.11
CA GLU A 102 -14.23 3.40 -26.06
C GLU A 102 -13.74 4.87 -26.01
N PHE A 103 -12.52 5.10 -25.50
CA PHE A 103 -11.88 6.42 -25.48
C PHE A 103 -10.93 6.64 -26.67
N ASN A 104 -10.31 5.58 -27.17
CA ASN A 104 -9.44 5.58 -28.35
C ASN A 104 -9.67 4.32 -29.21
N PRO A 105 -10.51 4.40 -30.25
CA PRO A 105 -10.75 3.29 -31.17
C PRO A 105 -9.51 2.81 -31.93
N ASP A 106 -8.48 3.67 -32.05
CA ASP A 106 -7.24 3.39 -32.80
C ASP A 106 -6.11 2.83 -31.91
N VAL A 107 -6.38 2.51 -30.64
CA VAL A 107 -5.39 1.84 -29.78
C VAL A 107 -5.03 0.46 -30.35
N VAL A 108 -3.76 0.08 -30.27
CA VAL A 108 -3.21 -1.17 -30.82
C VAL A 108 -2.25 -1.87 -29.84
N GLY A 109 -1.73 -3.04 -30.20
CA GLY A 109 -0.76 -3.82 -29.42
C GLY A 109 -1.34 -4.84 -28.44
N TYR A 110 -2.64 -4.76 -28.13
CA TYR A 110 -3.34 -5.79 -27.36
C TYR A 110 -3.49 -7.09 -28.15
N ALA A 111 -3.58 -8.23 -27.47
CA ALA A 111 -3.76 -9.52 -28.13
C ALA A 111 -5.16 -9.65 -28.78
N LEU A 112 -5.22 -10.27 -29.95
CA LEU A 112 -6.42 -10.35 -30.80
C LEU A 112 -7.23 -11.64 -30.60
N GLY A 113 -6.64 -12.67 -29.99
CA GLY A 113 -7.28 -13.96 -29.80
C GLY A 113 -6.36 -15.01 -29.17
N ASP A 114 -6.68 -16.28 -29.43
CA ASP A 114 -5.90 -17.42 -28.95
C ASP A 114 -4.57 -17.48 -29.70
N SER A 115 -3.44 -17.45 -28.98
CA SER A 115 -2.14 -17.32 -29.62
C SER A 115 -0.96 -17.64 -28.70
N LEU A 116 0.08 -18.26 -29.28
CA LEU A 116 1.42 -18.28 -28.69
C LEU A 116 2.07 -16.91 -28.90
N THR A 117 3.06 -16.57 -28.08
CA THR A 117 3.80 -15.29 -28.22
C THR A 117 4.46 -15.11 -29.58
N THR A 118 4.80 -16.18 -30.28
CA THR A 118 5.44 -16.12 -31.61
C THR A 118 4.44 -15.88 -32.74
N MET A 119 3.14 -15.93 -32.45
CA MET A 119 2.09 -15.73 -33.43
C MET A 119 1.68 -14.25 -33.48
N GLU A 120 1.31 -13.78 -34.68
CA GLU A 120 0.89 -12.40 -34.94
C GLU A 120 -0.22 -11.93 -34.00
N ALA A 121 -1.21 -12.78 -33.72
CA ALA A 121 -2.35 -12.47 -32.86
C ALA A 121 -1.99 -12.19 -31.37
N SER A 122 -0.75 -12.47 -30.94
CA SER A 122 -0.26 -12.09 -29.61
C SER A 122 0.15 -10.62 -29.50
N GLU A 123 0.45 -9.97 -30.62
CA GLU A 123 0.82 -8.56 -30.71
C GLU A 123 1.97 -8.23 -29.72
N LEU A 124 1.73 -7.33 -28.75
CA LEU A 124 2.68 -6.93 -27.71
C LEU A 124 2.43 -7.61 -26.36
N ASN A 125 1.58 -8.65 -26.31
CA ASN A 125 1.47 -9.51 -25.15
C ASN A 125 2.57 -10.58 -25.19
N VAL A 126 3.68 -10.29 -24.54
CA VAL A 126 4.86 -11.17 -24.48
C VAL A 126 4.90 -12.05 -23.24
N ALA A 127 3.84 -12.07 -22.42
CA ALA A 127 3.78 -12.92 -21.23
C ALA A 127 3.88 -14.41 -21.60
N GLU A 128 4.50 -15.23 -20.76
CA GLU A 128 4.74 -16.64 -21.10
C GLU A 128 4.33 -17.60 -19.98
N ILE A 129 3.92 -18.80 -20.37
CA ILE A 129 3.60 -19.86 -19.42
C ILE A 129 4.90 -20.30 -18.74
N GLY A 130 4.88 -20.36 -17.41
CA GLY A 130 6.04 -20.76 -16.61
C GLY A 130 7.05 -19.66 -16.32
N SER A 131 6.89 -18.45 -16.90
CA SER A 131 7.78 -17.32 -16.57
C SER A 131 7.73 -16.98 -15.08
N MET A 132 8.90 -16.67 -14.54
CA MET A 132 9.12 -16.23 -13.17
C MET A 132 9.68 -14.80 -13.17
N SER A 133 9.83 -14.21 -11.99
CA SER A 133 10.43 -12.87 -11.84
C SER A 133 11.79 -12.73 -12.55
N VAL A 134 12.61 -13.78 -12.56
CA VAL A 134 13.94 -13.81 -13.20
C VAL A 134 13.89 -13.64 -14.73
N ASP A 135 12.76 -13.94 -15.37
CA ASP A 135 12.60 -13.85 -16.81
C ASP A 135 12.17 -12.46 -17.27
N LEU A 136 11.60 -11.64 -16.36
CA LEU A 136 11.10 -10.30 -16.69
C LEU A 136 12.10 -9.40 -17.44
N PRO A 137 13.41 -9.35 -17.11
CA PRO A 137 14.35 -8.53 -17.85
C PRO A 137 14.48 -8.96 -19.32
N TYR A 138 14.42 -10.26 -19.61
CA TYR A 138 14.43 -10.76 -20.98
C TYR A 138 13.12 -10.42 -21.70
N ASP A 139 11.98 -10.67 -21.05
CA ASP A 139 10.66 -10.35 -21.61
C ASP A 139 10.53 -8.86 -21.94
N ALA A 140 11.10 -7.98 -21.12
CA ALA A 140 11.16 -6.55 -21.38
C ALA A 140 11.99 -6.20 -22.62
N GLN A 141 13.09 -6.90 -22.88
CA GLN A 141 13.86 -6.71 -24.12
C GLN A 141 13.05 -7.11 -25.34
N VAL A 142 12.37 -8.26 -25.28
CA VAL A 142 11.48 -8.73 -26.36
C VAL A 142 10.35 -7.72 -26.61
N LEU A 143 9.69 -7.24 -25.56
CA LEU A 143 8.65 -6.22 -25.68
C LEU A 143 9.18 -4.93 -26.31
N VAL A 144 10.37 -4.47 -25.89
CA VAL A 144 11.03 -3.29 -26.47
C VAL A 144 11.27 -3.46 -27.96
N GLU A 145 11.79 -4.60 -28.39
CA GLU A 145 12.05 -4.88 -29.80
C GLU A 145 10.75 -4.90 -30.62
N ARG A 146 9.71 -5.55 -30.11
CA ARG A 146 8.39 -5.56 -30.76
C ARG A 146 7.78 -4.16 -30.86
N ILE A 147 7.85 -3.35 -29.81
CA ILE A 147 7.35 -1.96 -29.84
C ILE A 147 8.10 -1.13 -30.88
N LYS A 148 9.44 -1.23 -30.92
CA LYS A 148 10.27 -0.45 -31.86
C LYS A 148 10.04 -0.83 -33.32
N SER A 149 9.63 -2.07 -33.58
CA SER A 149 9.31 -2.59 -34.92
C SER A 149 7.82 -2.52 -35.26
N TYR A 150 6.97 -2.07 -34.33
CA TYR A 150 5.52 -2.07 -34.52
C TYR A 150 5.09 -1.09 -35.63
N PRO A 151 4.28 -1.52 -36.61
CA PRO A 151 3.88 -0.69 -37.75
C PRO A 151 2.77 0.31 -37.37
N MET A 152 3.13 1.38 -36.67
CA MET A 152 2.20 2.45 -36.28
C MET A 152 1.73 3.29 -37.47
N VAL A 153 0.44 3.63 -37.51
CA VAL A 153 -0.15 4.53 -38.51
C VAL A 153 -0.36 5.92 -37.88
N GLY A 154 0.04 6.98 -38.58
CA GLY A 154 -0.17 8.38 -38.15
C GLY A 154 0.73 8.86 -37.00
N THR A 155 1.56 7.99 -36.42
CA THR A 155 2.55 8.30 -35.39
C THR A 155 3.73 7.33 -35.49
N THR A 156 4.75 7.50 -34.65
CA THR A 156 5.87 6.58 -34.51
C THR A 156 5.93 6.03 -33.08
N TRP A 157 6.54 4.86 -32.90
CA TRP A 157 6.60 4.20 -31.59
C TRP A 157 7.20 5.12 -30.52
N ASP A 158 8.17 5.97 -30.82
CA ASP A 158 8.83 6.89 -29.88
C ASP A 158 7.95 8.09 -29.47
N LYS A 159 6.93 8.42 -30.27
CA LYS A 159 5.98 9.51 -30.00
C LYS A 159 4.65 9.04 -29.42
N ALA A 160 4.30 7.77 -29.62
CA ALA A 160 3.09 7.18 -29.09
C ALA A 160 3.12 7.03 -27.56
N TRP A 161 2.01 7.22 -26.87
CA TRP A 161 1.90 6.84 -25.46
C TRP A 161 1.64 5.34 -25.32
N LYS A 162 2.40 4.69 -24.45
CA LYS A 162 2.30 3.26 -24.17
C LYS A 162 1.77 3.03 -22.77
N PHE A 163 0.85 2.08 -22.65
CA PHE A 163 0.47 1.46 -21.41
C PHE A 163 1.12 0.08 -21.35
N VAL A 164 2.05 -0.12 -20.42
CA VAL A 164 2.72 -1.40 -20.21
C VAL A 164 2.29 -1.97 -18.86
N SER A 165 1.68 -3.15 -18.83
CA SER A 165 1.36 -3.82 -17.57
C SER A 165 2.24 -5.02 -17.32
N MET A 166 2.66 -5.24 -16.07
CA MET A 166 3.36 -6.46 -15.66
C MET A 166 2.62 -7.15 -14.52
N ASN A 167 2.44 -8.47 -14.62
CA ASN A 167 1.93 -9.30 -13.54
C ASN A 167 2.69 -10.63 -13.54
N ILE A 168 3.53 -10.81 -12.53
CA ILE A 168 4.41 -11.97 -12.36
C ILE A 168 4.35 -12.43 -10.89
N GLY A 169 4.65 -13.70 -10.66
CA GLY A 169 4.97 -14.20 -9.33
C GLY A 169 4.25 -15.49 -8.99
N ILE A 170 3.20 -15.88 -9.72
CA ILE A 170 2.46 -17.10 -9.36
C ILE A 170 3.38 -18.33 -9.47
N ASN A 171 4.23 -18.39 -10.50
CA ASN A 171 5.20 -19.47 -10.68
C ASN A 171 6.30 -19.44 -9.62
N ASP A 172 6.79 -18.25 -9.24
CA ASP A 172 7.75 -18.08 -8.14
C ASP A 172 7.16 -18.66 -6.83
N PHE A 173 5.89 -18.39 -6.55
CA PHE A 173 5.19 -18.87 -5.34
C PHE A 173 4.85 -20.36 -5.42
N CYS A 174 4.52 -20.85 -6.60
CA CYS A 174 4.00 -22.19 -6.80
C CYS A 174 5.10 -23.23 -6.94
N ALA A 175 6.22 -22.88 -7.58
CA ALA A 175 7.27 -23.81 -7.96
C ALA A 175 8.64 -23.53 -7.35
N ASN A 176 8.95 -22.28 -6.93
CA ASN A 176 10.31 -21.92 -6.49
C ASN A 176 10.44 -21.63 -4.99
N ILE A 177 9.48 -20.93 -4.39
CA ILE A 177 9.58 -20.39 -3.02
C ILE A 177 9.94 -21.42 -1.94
N CYS A 178 9.59 -22.68 -2.12
CA CYS A 178 9.85 -23.76 -1.17
C CYS A 178 11.27 -24.34 -1.24
N TYR A 179 12.06 -23.96 -2.25
CA TYR A 179 13.46 -24.37 -2.43
C TYR A 179 14.46 -23.26 -2.07
N GLU A 180 13.97 -22.04 -1.85
CA GLU A 180 14.81 -20.92 -1.46
C GLU A 180 15.19 -20.97 0.03
N PRO A 181 16.45 -20.65 0.40
CA PRO A 181 16.96 -20.84 1.75
C PRO A 181 16.37 -19.83 2.74
N THR A 182 15.97 -18.64 2.28
CA THR A 182 15.38 -17.58 3.12
C THR A 182 14.35 -16.76 2.36
N ALA A 183 13.35 -16.26 3.10
CA ALA A 183 12.40 -15.25 2.63
C ALA A 183 13.09 -14.04 2.00
N ASP A 184 14.16 -13.54 2.63
CA ASP A 184 14.82 -12.32 2.16
C ASP A 184 15.44 -12.51 0.77
N LYS A 185 15.96 -13.71 0.46
CA LYS A 185 16.49 -14.00 -0.88
C LYS A 185 15.42 -13.94 -1.96
N VAL A 186 14.25 -14.55 -1.73
CA VAL A 186 13.10 -14.51 -2.66
C VAL A 186 12.72 -13.06 -2.99
N ILE A 187 12.64 -12.23 -1.96
CA ILE A 187 12.24 -10.82 -2.08
C ILE A 187 13.32 -9.96 -2.73
N GLU A 188 14.60 -10.16 -2.38
CA GLU A 188 15.73 -9.43 -2.95
C GLU A 188 15.94 -9.73 -4.44
N ASP A 189 15.83 -11.01 -4.82
CA ASP A 189 15.96 -11.42 -6.22
C ASP A 189 14.82 -10.84 -7.06
N HIS A 190 13.57 -10.95 -6.61
CA HIS A 190 12.42 -10.31 -7.28
C HIS A 190 12.62 -8.81 -7.43
N LYS A 191 13.01 -8.13 -6.34
CA LYS A 191 13.29 -6.69 -6.34
C LYS A 191 14.33 -6.31 -7.39
N ALA A 192 15.43 -7.07 -7.47
CA ALA A 192 16.48 -6.85 -8.45
C ALA A 192 15.96 -7.02 -9.88
N ASN A 193 15.19 -8.09 -10.14
CA ASN A 193 14.64 -8.39 -11.45
C ASN A 193 13.64 -7.33 -11.92
N VAL A 194 12.71 -6.89 -11.05
CA VAL A 194 11.76 -5.82 -11.37
C VAL A 194 12.49 -4.50 -11.63
N ILE A 195 13.46 -4.13 -10.80
CA ILE A 195 14.24 -2.90 -11.02
C ILE A 195 14.96 -2.94 -12.37
N GLU A 196 15.61 -4.06 -12.72
CA GLU A 196 16.30 -4.18 -14.00
C GLU A 196 15.33 -4.10 -15.19
N THR A 197 14.19 -4.78 -15.09
CA THR A 197 13.10 -4.72 -16.06
C THR A 197 12.63 -3.27 -16.28
N LEU A 198 12.37 -2.53 -15.21
CA LEU A 198 11.96 -1.12 -15.28
C LEU A 198 13.05 -0.23 -15.89
N ARG A 199 14.33 -0.50 -15.62
CA ARG A 199 15.45 0.22 -16.26
C ARG A 199 15.51 -0.04 -17.75
N ILE A 200 15.31 -1.29 -18.19
CA ILE A 200 15.25 -1.66 -19.62
C ILE A 200 14.12 -0.91 -20.31
N LEU A 201 12.91 -0.94 -19.74
CA LEU A 201 11.75 -0.24 -20.28
C LEU A 201 11.99 1.27 -20.33
N LYS A 202 12.40 1.88 -19.21
CA LYS A 202 12.64 3.33 -19.13
C LYS A 202 13.72 3.82 -20.10
N LYS A 203 14.80 3.07 -20.25
CA LYS A 203 15.90 3.42 -21.15
C LYS A 203 15.47 3.40 -22.61
N ASN A 204 14.51 2.55 -22.98
CA ASN A 204 14.20 2.25 -24.37
C ASN A 204 12.84 2.76 -24.85
N LEU A 205 11.89 3.02 -23.96
CA LEU A 205 10.50 3.36 -24.28
C LEU A 205 10.13 4.71 -23.65
N PRO A 206 10.34 5.83 -24.35
CA PRO A 206 9.80 7.13 -23.93
C PRO A 206 8.27 7.09 -23.98
N ARG A 207 7.62 8.02 -23.27
CA ARG A 207 6.14 8.13 -23.24
C ARG A 207 5.47 6.82 -22.81
N THR A 208 5.81 6.34 -21.62
CA THR A 208 5.36 5.05 -21.10
C THR A 208 4.79 5.18 -19.69
N PHE A 209 3.57 4.73 -19.51
CA PHE A 209 2.99 4.45 -18.20
C PHE A 209 3.12 2.95 -17.93
N VAL A 210 3.79 2.58 -16.84
CA VAL A 210 3.98 1.19 -16.43
C VAL A 210 3.12 0.87 -15.20
N ALA A 211 2.22 -0.11 -15.33
CA ALA A 211 1.43 -0.67 -14.24
C ALA A 211 2.08 -1.95 -13.70
N ILE A 212 2.56 -1.94 -12.45
CA ILE A 212 3.00 -3.16 -11.75
C ILE A 212 1.79 -3.72 -11.02
N ILE A 213 1.27 -4.84 -11.49
CA ILE A 213 0.07 -5.43 -10.91
C ILE A 213 0.49 -6.53 -9.94
N ALA A 214 0.10 -6.36 -8.67
CA ALA A 214 0.40 -7.34 -7.64
C ALA A 214 -0.21 -8.70 -7.99
N PRO A 215 0.50 -9.81 -7.80
CA PRO A 215 -0.05 -11.14 -8.03
C PRO A 215 -1.15 -11.48 -7.03
N ILE A 216 -2.05 -12.41 -7.40
CA ILE A 216 -3.04 -12.94 -6.47
C ILE A 216 -2.34 -13.76 -5.39
N SER A 217 -2.74 -13.60 -4.12
CA SER A 217 -2.18 -14.41 -3.04
C SER A 217 -2.53 -15.88 -3.23
N SER A 218 -1.53 -16.76 -3.13
CA SER A 218 -1.75 -18.22 -3.17
C SER A 218 -2.63 -18.71 -2.01
N LYS A 219 -2.72 -17.96 -0.91
CA LYS A 219 -3.67 -18.21 0.17
C LYS A 219 -5.11 -18.26 -0.35
N ASN A 220 -5.45 -17.37 -1.26
CA ASN A 220 -6.80 -17.28 -1.82
C ASN A 220 -7.11 -18.52 -2.69
N LEU A 221 -6.10 -19.08 -3.37
CA LEU A 221 -6.24 -20.32 -4.13
C LEU A 221 -6.40 -21.55 -3.22
N VAL A 222 -5.68 -21.58 -2.10
CA VAL A 222 -5.84 -22.62 -1.08
C VAL A 222 -7.23 -22.55 -0.45
N GLU A 223 -7.68 -21.35 -0.08
CA GLU A 223 -9.01 -21.12 0.49
C GLU A 223 -10.14 -21.48 -0.49
N ALA A 224 -9.97 -21.23 -1.78
CA ALA A 224 -10.95 -21.56 -2.81
C ALA A 224 -11.24 -23.06 -2.94
N GLN A 225 -10.33 -23.92 -2.44
CA GLN A 225 -10.50 -25.37 -2.48
C GLN A 225 -11.09 -25.96 -1.19
N ILE A 226 -11.20 -25.16 -0.12
CA ILE A 226 -11.80 -25.60 1.14
C ILE A 226 -13.29 -25.91 0.92
N GLY A 227 -13.71 -27.12 1.32
CA GLY A 227 -15.09 -27.57 1.13
C GLY A 227 -15.43 -28.02 -0.30
N ASN A 228 -14.46 -28.05 -1.21
CA ASN A 228 -14.65 -28.44 -2.61
C ASN A 228 -13.69 -29.59 -3.01
N PRO A 229 -13.96 -30.84 -2.57
CA PRO A 229 -13.08 -31.97 -2.85
C PRO A 229 -13.15 -32.33 -4.35
N SER A 230 -12.16 -31.88 -5.11
CA SER A 230 -11.98 -32.20 -6.52
C SER A 230 -10.68 -32.98 -6.70
N ILE A 231 -10.79 -34.21 -7.21
CA ILE A 231 -9.63 -35.05 -7.55
C ILE A 231 -8.77 -34.34 -8.61
N ASN A 232 -9.42 -33.67 -9.58
CA ASN A 232 -8.74 -32.89 -10.60
C ASN A 232 -7.91 -31.77 -9.99
N CYS A 233 -8.50 -30.93 -9.14
CA CYS A 233 -7.76 -29.85 -8.46
C CYS A 233 -6.63 -30.40 -7.59
N SER A 234 -6.87 -31.51 -6.88
CA SER A 234 -5.86 -32.12 -6.01
C SER A 234 -4.63 -32.59 -6.79
N LEU A 235 -4.85 -33.14 -7.99
CA LEU A 235 -3.79 -33.61 -8.88
C LEU A 235 -3.07 -32.44 -9.57
N THR A 236 -3.81 -31.53 -10.19
CA THR A 236 -3.21 -30.40 -10.93
C THR A 236 -2.47 -29.47 -10.02
N MET A 237 -3.03 -29.10 -8.87
CA MET A 237 -2.38 -28.16 -7.96
C MET A 237 -1.16 -28.78 -7.27
N GLY A 238 -1.12 -30.11 -7.14
CA GLY A 238 0.08 -30.84 -6.72
C GLY A 238 1.23 -30.74 -7.73
N PHE A 239 0.94 -30.49 -9.01
CA PHE A 239 1.92 -30.37 -10.09
C PHE A 239 2.23 -28.90 -10.46
N GLU A 240 1.19 -28.08 -10.64
CA GLU A 240 1.29 -26.67 -11.04
C GLU A 240 1.69 -25.78 -9.85
N CYS A 241 1.32 -26.16 -8.62
CA CYS A 241 1.61 -25.36 -7.42
C CYS A 241 2.09 -26.19 -6.22
N PRO A 242 3.15 -27.01 -6.40
CA PRO A 242 3.63 -27.95 -5.40
C PRO A 242 4.06 -27.28 -4.08
N CYS A 243 4.67 -26.10 -4.09
CA CYS A 243 5.08 -25.42 -2.86
C CYS A 243 3.89 -25.06 -1.95
N MET A 244 2.70 -24.90 -2.53
CA MET A 244 1.49 -24.64 -1.76
C MET A 244 0.71 -25.92 -1.48
N PHE A 245 0.57 -26.84 -2.44
CA PHE A 245 -0.36 -27.98 -2.31
C PHE A 245 0.32 -29.32 -1.99
N GLY A 246 1.61 -29.45 -2.24
CA GLY A 246 2.41 -30.63 -1.95
C GLY A 246 2.49 -30.93 -0.47
N PHE A 247 2.27 -32.18 -0.08
CA PHE A 247 2.18 -32.61 1.32
C PHE A 247 3.38 -32.18 2.17
N SER A 248 4.59 -32.25 1.61
CA SER A 248 5.84 -31.89 2.29
C SER A 248 5.92 -30.39 2.65
N PHE A 249 5.22 -29.53 1.92
CA PHE A 249 5.34 -28.07 2.03
C PHE A 249 4.16 -27.43 2.77
N ARG A 250 3.03 -28.13 2.92
CA ARG A 250 1.83 -27.61 3.63
C ARG A 250 2.12 -27.03 5.02
N PRO A 251 2.98 -27.62 5.88
CA PRO A 251 3.28 -27.07 7.20
C PRO A 251 3.91 -25.67 7.16
N HIS A 252 4.50 -25.26 6.03
CA HIS A 252 5.20 -23.99 5.86
C HIS A 252 4.36 -22.91 5.16
N ARG A 253 3.07 -23.17 4.88
CA ARG A 253 2.20 -22.24 4.14
C ARG A 253 2.11 -20.85 4.74
N GLU A 254 1.95 -20.74 6.05
CA GLU A 254 1.87 -19.42 6.71
C GLU A 254 3.14 -18.61 6.47
N TYR A 255 4.32 -19.25 6.57
CA TYR A 255 5.60 -18.62 6.23
C TYR A 255 5.65 -18.18 4.76
N TYR A 256 5.15 -18.99 3.82
CA TYR A 256 5.09 -18.60 2.41
C TYR A 256 4.09 -17.46 2.15
N TYR A 257 2.97 -17.40 2.87
CA TYR A 257 2.02 -16.30 2.75
C TYR A 257 2.63 -14.98 3.19
N ASP A 258 3.44 -14.97 4.25
CA ASP A 258 4.18 -13.78 4.69
C ASP A 258 5.15 -13.28 3.61
N ILE A 259 5.85 -14.20 2.92
CA ILE A 259 6.72 -13.86 1.80
C ILE A 259 5.90 -13.25 0.65
N ILE A 260 4.77 -13.83 0.29
CA ILE A 260 3.91 -13.33 -0.81
C ILE A 260 3.35 -11.94 -0.50
N GLN A 261 3.04 -11.66 0.77
CA GLN A 261 2.65 -10.30 1.18
C GLN A 261 3.82 -9.31 1.02
N ARG A 262 5.01 -9.67 1.54
CA ARG A 262 6.23 -8.85 1.38
C ARG A 262 6.60 -8.63 -0.08
N TRP A 263 6.36 -9.59 -0.96
CA TRP A 263 6.57 -9.48 -2.40
C TRP A 263 5.74 -8.35 -3.00
N SER A 264 4.44 -8.34 -2.69
CA SER A 264 3.52 -7.30 -3.16
C SER A 264 3.87 -5.93 -2.55
N ASP A 265 4.31 -5.89 -1.30
CA ASP A 265 4.75 -4.65 -0.63
C ASP A 265 6.00 -4.07 -1.31
N VAL A 266 6.96 -4.91 -1.70
CA VAL A 266 8.16 -4.48 -2.41
C VAL A 266 7.85 -3.93 -3.80
N GLU A 267 6.86 -4.48 -4.51
CA GLU A 267 6.40 -3.90 -5.79
C GLU A 267 5.83 -2.49 -5.61
N ILE A 268 5.07 -2.26 -4.53
CA ILE A 268 4.60 -0.94 -4.15
C ILE A 268 5.79 -0.03 -3.83
N GLU A 269 6.73 -0.46 -2.98
CA GLU A 269 7.95 0.30 -2.65
C GLU A 269 8.75 0.69 -3.89
N ILE A 270 8.95 -0.24 -4.83
CA ILE A 270 9.65 0.00 -6.08
C ILE A 270 8.92 1.07 -6.87
N SER A 271 7.60 0.97 -7.06
CA SER A 271 6.84 1.95 -7.84
C SER A 271 6.99 3.39 -7.30
N LEU A 272 7.13 3.54 -5.98
CA LEU A 272 7.27 4.82 -5.29
C LEU A 272 8.68 5.43 -5.40
N MET A 273 9.67 4.71 -5.94
CA MET A 273 11.02 5.24 -6.07
C MET A 273 11.04 6.45 -7.04
N PRO A 274 11.72 7.56 -6.68
CA PRO A 274 11.76 8.77 -7.51
C PRO A 274 12.37 8.54 -8.90
N GLU A 275 13.22 7.53 -9.06
CA GLU A 275 13.84 7.21 -10.34
C GLU A 275 12.83 6.83 -11.42
N TRP A 276 11.60 6.44 -11.07
CA TRP A 276 10.56 6.08 -12.04
C TRP A 276 9.65 7.23 -12.45
N GLN A 277 9.85 8.44 -11.92
CA GLN A 277 8.91 9.54 -12.11
C GLN A 277 9.56 10.68 -12.93
N SER A 278 9.37 10.65 -14.25
CA SER A 278 9.79 11.72 -15.17
C SER A 278 8.59 12.45 -15.78
N GLU A 279 8.82 13.34 -16.74
CA GLU A 279 7.73 13.89 -17.53
C GLU A 279 7.08 12.82 -18.40
N ASP A 280 7.85 11.96 -19.05
CA ASP A 280 7.37 11.02 -20.07
C ASP A 280 7.35 9.55 -19.63
N PHE A 281 7.70 9.25 -18.38
CA PHE A 281 7.74 7.90 -17.84
C PHE A 281 7.24 7.89 -16.40
N ALA A 282 6.31 6.99 -16.08
CA ALA A 282 5.85 6.73 -14.72
C ALA A 282 5.68 5.24 -14.48
N VAL A 283 5.96 4.81 -13.25
CA VAL A 283 5.63 3.48 -12.75
C VAL A 283 4.64 3.63 -11.59
N VAL A 284 3.59 2.82 -11.61
CA VAL A 284 2.53 2.82 -10.59
C VAL A 284 2.18 1.39 -10.23
N ALA A 285 2.08 1.08 -8.94
CA ALA A 285 1.62 -0.21 -8.47
C ALA A 285 0.07 -0.27 -8.44
N GLU A 286 -0.48 -1.39 -8.90
CA GLU A 286 -1.91 -1.68 -8.98
C GLU A 286 -2.22 -2.92 -8.11
N PRO A 287 -2.51 -2.75 -6.80
CA PRO A 287 -2.60 -3.85 -5.85
C PRO A 287 -3.93 -4.63 -5.89
N ILE A 288 -4.69 -4.55 -6.98
CA ILE A 288 -6.07 -5.07 -7.07
C ILE A 288 -6.22 -6.55 -6.69
N LEU A 289 -5.22 -7.39 -6.96
CA LEU A 289 -5.29 -8.81 -6.66
C LEU A 289 -4.82 -9.19 -5.25
N LYS A 290 -4.17 -8.26 -4.52
CA LYS A 290 -3.46 -8.54 -3.26
C LYS A 290 -4.36 -9.21 -2.21
N HIS A 291 -5.59 -8.72 -2.04
CA HIS A 291 -6.60 -9.24 -1.11
C HIS A 291 -7.90 -9.66 -1.84
N SER A 292 -7.80 -10.03 -3.11
CA SER A 292 -8.95 -10.43 -3.92
C SER A 292 -9.35 -11.88 -3.65
N MET A 293 -10.53 -12.07 -3.05
CA MET A 293 -11.09 -13.40 -2.78
C MET A 293 -12.12 -13.80 -3.84
N LEU A 294 -12.17 -15.10 -4.14
CA LEU A 294 -13.20 -15.65 -5.01
C LEU A 294 -14.57 -15.67 -4.31
N PRO A 295 -15.67 -15.35 -5.02
CA PRO A 295 -17.00 -15.36 -4.42
C PRO A 295 -17.42 -16.75 -3.93
N LYS A 296 -18.08 -16.77 -2.76
CA LYS A 296 -18.64 -17.98 -2.14
C LYS A 296 -20.13 -18.10 -2.45
N ASN A 297 -20.62 -19.32 -2.58
CA ASN A 297 -22.05 -19.61 -2.70
C ASN A 297 -22.76 -19.50 -1.32
N LYS A 298 -24.06 -19.81 -1.27
CA LYS A 298 -24.87 -19.75 -0.04
C LYS A 298 -24.35 -20.66 1.09
N ASP A 299 -23.61 -21.70 0.75
CA ASP A 299 -23.03 -22.66 1.68
C ASP A 299 -21.62 -22.25 2.14
N GLY A 300 -21.13 -21.08 1.71
CA GLY A 300 -19.80 -20.59 2.05
C GLY A 300 -18.67 -21.23 1.24
N ILE A 301 -18.98 -21.98 0.18
CA ILE A 301 -18.02 -22.70 -0.67
C ILE A 301 -17.80 -21.93 -1.98
N VAL A 302 -16.56 -21.85 -2.44
CA VAL A 302 -16.27 -21.26 -3.76
C VAL A 302 -16.66 -22.26 -4.86
N PRO A 303 -17.51 -21.88 -5.83
CA PRO A 303 -17.80 -22.70 -7.00
C PRO A 303 -16.60 -22.61 -7.96
N ILE A 304 -15.53 -23.34 -7.62
CA ILE A 304 -14.18 -23.11 -8.14
C ILE A 304 -14.12 -23.05 -9.66
N HIS A 305 -14.82 -23.91 -10.38
CA HIS A 305 -14.75 -23.98 -11.84
C HIS A 305 -15.54 -22.89 -12.58
N GLU A 306 -16.38 -22.11 -11.87
CA GLU A 306 -16.99 -20.89 -12.42
C GLU A 306 -15.96 -19.75 -12.53
N TYR A 307 -14.93 -19.77 -11.67
CA TYR A 307 -13.95 -18.70 -11.54
C TYR A 307 -12.53 -19.09 -11.96
N LEU A 308 -12.13 -20.33 -11.71
CA LEU A 308 -10.84 -20.90 -12.08
C LEU A 308 -11.01 -21.99 -13.14
N SER A 309 -9.96 -22.24 -13.90
CA SER A 309 -9.95 -23.22 -14.96
C SER A 309 -10.06 -24.65 -14.40
N ILE A 310 -9.99 -25.65 -15.28
CA ILE A 310 -10.04 -27.06 -14.88
C ILE A 310 -8.84 -27.46 -14.03
N ASP A 311 -7.73 -26.71 -14.11
CA ASP A 311 -6.54 -26.86 -13.28
C ASP A 311 -6.66 -26.24 -11.88
N CYS A 312 -7.70 -25.44 -11.64
CA CYS A 312 -7.96 -24.77 -10.37
C CYS A 312 -6.90 -23.71 -9.98
N LEU A 313 -6.17 -23.19 -10.96
CA LEU A 313 -5.16 -22.14 -10.85
C LEU A 313 -5.51 -20.96 -11.77
N HIS A 314 -5.64 -21.21 -13.07
CA HIS A 314 -5.75 -20.14 -14.06
C HIS A 314 -7.15 -19.52 -14.06
N PHE A 315 -7.23 -18.22 -14.31
CA PHE A 315 -8.50 -17.50 -14.30
C PHE A 315 -9.40 -17.86 -15.48
N ARG A 316 -10.67 -18.16 -15.19
CA ARG A 316 -11.73 -18.14 -16.21
C ARG A 316 -11.93 -16.73 -16.76
N GLN A 317 -12.64 -16.63 -17.88
CA GLN A 317 -12.97 -15.33 -18.45
C GLN A 317 -13.81 -14.50 -17.48
N ARG A 318 -14.70 -15.13 -16.70
CA ARG A 318 -15.44 -14.46 -15.63
C ARG A 318 -14.52 -13.76 -14.63
N THR A 319 -13.48 -14.42 -14.15
CA THR A 319 -12.52 -13.83 -13.19
C THR A 319 -11.66 -12.76 -13.85
N ASN A 320 -11.28 -12.95 -15.12
CA ASN A 320 -10.63 -11.89 -15.90
C ASN A 320 -11.48 -10.62 -16.01
N ALA A 321 -12.81 -10.73 -16.11
CA ALA A 321 -13.69 -9.56 -16.12
C ALA A 321 -13.70 -8.79 -14.78
N TRP A 322 -13.70 -9.51 -13.65
CA TRP A 322 -13.60 -8.91 -12.30
C TRP A 322 -12.25 -8.21 -12.13
N TYR A 323 -11.18 -8.88 -12.53
CA TYR A 323 -9.84 -8.34 -12.54
C TYR A 323 -9.75 -7.09 -13.43
N ALA A 324 -10.27 -7.13 -14.66
CA ALA A 324 -10.23 -6.00 -15.58
C ALA A 324 -10.93 -4.76 -15.04
N ASN A 325 -12.14 -4.91 -14.48
CA ASN A 325 -12.85 -3.79 -13.87
C ASN A 325 -12.09 -3.24 -12.66
N GLY A 326 -11.57 -4.12 -11.80
CA GLY A 326 -10.81 -3.71 -10.63
C GLY A 326 -9.51 -2.98 -10.99
N LEU A 327 -8.79 -3.48 -12.00
CA LEU A 327 -7.58 -2.87 -12.55
C LEU A 327 -7.90 -1.51 -13.19
N TRP A 328 -8.96 -1.41 -13.97
CA TRP A 328 -9.42 -0.15 -14.54
C TRP A 328 -9.70 0.90 -13.47
N ASN A 329 -10.43 0.52 -12.41
CA ASN A 329 -10.67 1.42 -11.28
C ASN A 329 -9.36 1.84 -10.62
N ASN A 330 -8.44 0.89 -10.41
CA ASN A 330 -7.12 1.12 -9.85
C ASN A 330 -6.34 2.20 -10.62
N LEU A 331 -6.36 2.16 -11.96
CA LEU A 331 -5.71 3.17 -12.82
C LEU A 331 -6.24 4.59 -12.63
N LEU A 332 -7.47 4.75 -12.14
CA LEU A 332 -8.12 6.04 -11.87
C LEU A 332 -8.09 6.42 -10.38
N GLN A 333 -7.74 5.49 -9.50
CA GLN A 333 -7.66 5.71 -8.05
C GLN A 333 -6.33 6.36 -7.66
N PRO A 334 -6.35 7.34 -6.73
CA PRO A 334 -5.13 7.96 -6.23
C PRO A 334 -4.15 6.94 -5.68
N VAL A 335 -2.86 7.15 -5.97
CA VAL A 335 -1.78 6.34 -5.42
C VAL A 335 -1.78 6.45 -3.89
N GLY A 336 -1.65 5.31 -3.21
CA GLY A 336 -1.82 5.19 -1.75
C GLY A 336 -3.24 4.84 -1.32
N ASN A 337 -4.26 5.05 -2.17
CA ASN A 337 -5.66 4.73 -1.86
C ASN A 337 -6.32 3.89 -2.98
N LYS A 338 -5.56 2.96 -3.53
CA LYS A 338 -6.03 2.00 -4.54
C LYS A 338 -6.72 0.82 -3.87
N SER A 339 -7.79 0.32 -4.47
CA SER A 339 -8.49 -0.87 -4.01
C SER A 339 -7.59 -2.09 -4.10
N MET A 340 -7.48 -2.85 -3.01
CA MET A 340 -6.69 -4.09 -2.94
C MET A 340 -7.53 -5.36 -3.15
N THR A 341 -8.81 -5.20 -3.47
CA THR A 341 -9.76 -6.30 -3.68
C THR A 341 -10.74 -5.94 -4.79
N TRP A 342 -11.19 -6.92 -5.56
CA TRP A 342 -12.18 -6.73 -6.60
C TRP A 342 -13.62 -6.79 -6.08
N GLU A 343 -14.54 -6.35 -6.92
CA GLU A 343 -15.98 -6.42 -6.71
C GLU A 343 -16.65 -7.01 -7.95
N PRO A 344 -17.93 -7.42 -7.87
CA PRO A 344 -18.69 -7.77 -9.07
C PRO A 344 -18.56 -6.68 -10.14
N PRO A 345 -18.31 -7.04 -11.42
CA PRO A 345 -18.18 -6.07 -12.50
C PRO A 345 -19.36 -5.13 -12.56
N PHE A 346 -19.06 -3.86 -12.85
CA PHE A 346 -20.00 -2.73 -12.89
C PHE A 346 -20.68 -2.37 -11.55
N LYS A 347 -20.42 -3.08 -10.44
CA LYS A 347 -20.86 -2.61 -9.10
C LYS A 347 -20.23 -1.25 -8.79
N THR A 348 -18.93 -1.15 -9.05
CA THR A 348 -18.18 0.11 -9.04
C THR A 348 -17.41 0.20 -10.35
N PHE A 349 -17.70 1.21 -11.17
CA PHE A 349 -16.98 1.47 -12.41
C PHE A 349 -16.59 2.95 -12.45
N LEU A 350 -15.30 3.25 -12.26
CA LEU A 350 -14.80 4.61 -12.24
C LEU A 350 -14.68 5.17 -13.65
N CYS A 351 -14.97 6.45 -13.79
CA CYS A 351 -14.89 7.17 -15.04
C CYS A 351 -14.04 8.44 -14.87
N PRO A 352 -13.25 8.83 -15.89
CA PRO A 352 -12.61 10.14 -15.92
C PRO A 352 -13.65 11.26 -15.79
N THR A 353 -13.35 12.28 -14.98
CA THR A 353 -14.18 13.49 -14.85
C THR A 353 -13.39 14.73 -15.28
N GLU A 354 -14.03 15.90 -15.40
CA GLU A 354 -13.32 17.15 -15.71
C GLU A 354 -12.29 17.51 -14.61
N GLU A 355 -12.59 17.19 -13.35
CA GLU A 355 -11.70 17.41 -12.21
C GLU A 355 -10.57 16.36 -12.13
N ARG A 356 -10.85 15.13 -12.58
CA ARG A 356 -9.89 14.01 -12.58
C ARG A 356 -9.91 13.27 -13.92
N PRO A 357 -9.38 13.87 -15.00
CA PRO A 357 -9.43 13.27 -16.34
C PRO A 357 -8.25 12.33 -16.62
N TYR A 358 -7.23 12.32 -15.76
CA TYR A 358 -5.95 11.66 -15.99
C TYR A 358 -5.85 10.33 -15.23
N LEU A 359 -5.02 9.41 -15.74
CA LEU A 359 -4.58 8.25 -14.99
C LEU A 359 -3.78 8.69 -13.75
N ALA A 360 -3.93 7.95 -12.65
CA ALA A 360 -3.29 8.29 -11.39
C ALA A 360 -1.78 7.97 -11.43
N THR A 361 -0.94 8.97 -11.13
CA THR A 361 0.53 8.88 -11.12
C THR A 361 1.12 9.37 -9.80
N ASN A 362 2.35 8.98 -9.46
CA ASN A 362 2.99 9.32 -8.18
C ASN A 362 3.44 10.81 -8.07
N LYS A 363 3.34 11.61 -9.14
CA LYS A 363 3.82 13.00 -9.14
C LYS A 363 2.71 13.99 -8.74
N LYS A 364 3.00 14.76 -7.68
CA LYS A 364 2.63 16.17 -7.34
C LYS A 364 1.41 16.87 -7.99
N PHE A 365 0.34 16.19 -8.43
CA PHE A 365 -0.97 16.84 -8.62
C PHE A 365 -1.92 16.65 -7.43
N ASP A 366 -1.62 15.74 -6.50
CA ASP A 366 -2.23 15.71 -5.17
C ASP A 366 -1.38 16.49 -4.15
N ALA A 367 -1.15 17.78 -4.41
CA ALA A 367 -0.47 18.69 -3.47
C ALA A 367 -1.24 18.90 -2.14
N ASN A 368 -2.44 18.34 -2.02
CA ASN A 368 -3.27 18.38 -0.81
C ASN A 368 -3.42 17.03 -0.11
N GLY A 369 -2.69 15.98 -0.52
CA GLY A 369 -2.94 14.64 0.00
C GLY A 369 -4.42 14.23 -0.13
N ILE A 370 -4.83 13.22 0.62
CA ILE A 370 -6.25 12.89 0.79
C ILE A 370 -6.91 14.05 1.54
N SER A 371 -7.80 14.78 0.86
CA SER A 371 -8.77 15.64 1.54
C SER A 371 -9.84 14.73 2.14
N TYR A 372 -9.62 14.28 3.38
CA TYR A 372 -10.69 13.69 4.18
C TYR A 372 -11.79 14.76 4.35
N PRO A 373 -13.08 14.39 4.28
CA PRO A 373 -14.14 15.34 4.62
C PRO A 373 -13.82 15.92 5.99
N VAL A 374 -13.84 17.25 6.10
CA VAL A 374 -13.65 17.94 7.38
C VAL A 374 -14.80 17.50 8.28
N LEU A 375 -14.56 16.51 9.12
CA LEU A 375 -15.48 16.19 10.19
C LEU A 375 -15.44 17.36 11.16
N GLN A 376 -16.53 18.14 11.15
CA GLN A 376 -16.80 19.22 12.10
C GLN A 376 -17.14 18.65 13.48
N SER A 377 -16.39 17.66 13.97
CA SER A 377 -16.46 17.30 15.37
C SER A 377 -15.37 18.04 16.16
N GLY A 378 -15.81 18.81 17.15
CA GLY A 378 -14.96 19.43 18.16
C GLY A 378 -14.70 18.54 19.38
N VAL A 379 -15.23 17.31 19.43
CA VAL A 379 -15.24 16.48 20.65
C VAL A 379 -13.84 15.99 21.06
N ARG A 380 -12.94 15.76 20.08
CA ARG A 380 -11.56 15.30 20.31
C ARG A 380 -10.50 16.40 20.14
N ARG A 381 -10.91 17.65 19.97
CA ARG A 381 -9.99 18.78 19.81
C ARG A 381 -9.77 19.45 21.16
N GLN A 382 -8.56 19.95 21.37
CA GLN A 382 -8.32 20.92 22.42
C GLN A 382 -9.29 22.10 22.27
N PRO A 383 -9.90 22.59 23.36
CA PRO A 383 -10.66 23.84 23.33
C PRO A 383 -9.79 24.99 22.85
N ILE A 384 -10.31 25.82 21.94
CA ILE A 384 -9.58 26.98 21.44
C ILE A 384 -9.32 27.93 22.61
N ILE A 385 -8.05 28.25 22.84
CA ILE A 385 -7.64 29.22 23.85
C ILE A 385 -7.85 30.62 23.26
N PRO A 386 -8.65 31.51 23.89
CA PRO A 386 -8.92 32.84 23.33
C PRO A 386 -7.66 33.71 23.22
N ASP A 387 -7.64 34.65 22.28
CA ASP A 387 -6.49 35.53 22.03
C ASP A 387 -6.14 36.44 23.22
N ASN A 388 -7.10 36.72 24.09
CA ASN A 388 -6.88 37.50 25.31
C ASN A 388 -6.09 36.74 26.40
N VAL A 389 -5.92 35.42 26.26
CA VAL A 389 -5.10 34.61 27.16
C VAL A 389 -3.66 34.67 26.68
N SER A 390 -2.80 35.31 27.48
CA SER A 390 -1.37 35.37 27.22
C SER A 390 -0.72 33.99 27.42
N PHE A 391 0.33 33.70 26.64
CA PHE A 391 1.14 32.51 26.89
C PHE A 391 1.74 32.56 28.32
N PRO A 392 1.67 31.49 29.13
CA PRO A 392 1.99 31.56 30.56
C PRO A 392 3.46 31.88 30.89
N CYS A 393 4.39 31.71 29.95
CA CYS A 393 5.82 31.93 30.19
C CYS A 393 6.29 33.26 29.59
N ASN A 394 7.29 33.89 30.23
CA ASN A 394 7.98 35.04 29.65
C ASN A 394 8.81 34.63 28.43
N VAL A 395 8.48 35.17 27.27
CA VAL A 395 9.11 34.82 25.98
C VAL A 395 10.38 35.63 25.67
N HIS A 396 10.60 36.76 26.34
CA HIS A 396 11.67 37.72 26.00
C HIS A 396 13.08 37.13 26.11
N SER A 397 13.30 36.20 27.04
CA SER A 397 14.59 35.54 27.27
C SER A 397 14.70 34.16 26.61
N GLY A 398 13.74 33.78 25.78
CA GLY A 398 13.58 32.41 25.26
C GLY A 398 14.57 32.01 24.18
N ARG A 399 15.23 32.95 23.49
CA ARG A 399 16.31 32.71 22.52
C ARG A 399 17.63 33.31 23.01
N SER A 400 18.75 32.65 22.74
CA SER A 400 20.08 33.15 23.08
C SER A 400 20.50 34.28 22.14
N LEU A 401 21.31 35.23 22.64
CA LEU A 401 21.84 36.34 21.84
C LEU A 401 22.78 35.88 20.72
N SER A 402 23.47 34.76 20.93
CA SER A 402 24.31 34.08 19.95
C SER A 402 23.95 32.60 19.90
N ILE A 403 24.19 31.96 18.74
CA ILE A 403 23.87 30.54 18.57
C ILE A 403 24.79 29.74 19.50
N PRO A 404 24.25 28.98 20.47
CA PRO A 404 25.07 28.22 21.41
C PRO A 404 25.88 27.14 20.68
N ASP A 405 27.05 26.85 21.21
CA ASP A 405 27.95 25.78 20.76
C ASP A 405 27.82 24.51 21.61
N ASN A 406 27.13 24.60 22.76
CA ASN A 406 26.93 23.52 23.72
C ASN A 406 25.44 23.22 23.93
N VAL A 407 25.08 21.93 23.86
CA VAL A 407 23.69 21.45 24.05
C VAL A 407 23.14 21.80 25.44
N HIS A 408 23.99 21.88 26.47
CA HIS A 408 23.62 22.19 27.85
C HIS A 408 23.32 23.69 28.07
N ARG A 409 23.45 24.53 27.04
CA ARG A 409 23.14 25.97 27.08
C ARG A 409 21.99 26.35 26.16
N LEU A 410 21.28 25.36 25.59
CA LEU A 410 20.16 25.61 24.71
C LEU A 410 18.98 26.24 25.45
N ARG A 411 18.40 27.25 24.83
CA ARG A 411 17.09 27.79 25.18
C ARG A 411 16.04 27.34 24.14
N PRO A 412 14.74 27.37 24.47
CA PRO A 412 13.70 26.92 23.54
C PRO A 412 13.77 27.57 22.15
N GLY A 413 14.08 28.87 22.10
CA GLY A 413 14.20 29.63 20.86
C GLY A 413 15.48 29.35 20.05
N ASP A 414 16.45 28.63 20.60
CA ASP A 414 17.66 28.22 19.88
C ASP A 414 17.43 27.00 18.99
N ILE A 415 16.33 26.27 19.18
CA ILE A 415 15.94 25.12 18.36
C ILE A 415 15.39 25.64 17.03
N ASP A 416 16.03 25.26 15.92
CA ASP A 416 15.66 25.71 14.58
C ASP A 416 14.86 24.65 13.81
N VAL A 417 15.06 23.37 14.12
CA VAL A 417 14.48 22.25 13.39
C VAL A 417 13.93 21.21 14.37
N VAL A 418 12.72 20.71 14.12
CA VAL A 418 12.15 19.54 14.82
C VAL A 418 12.00 18.36 13.88
N GLY A 419 12.12 17.14 14.40
CA GLY A 419 11.83 15.90 13.68
C GLY A 419 11.38 14.80 14.65
N GLY A 420 10.75 13.76 14.11
CA GLY A 420 10.20 12.65 14.88
C GLY A 420 10.51 11.30 14.23
N LEU A 421 10.96 10.35 15.04
CA LEU A 421 11.07 8.93 14.70
C LEU A 421 10.13 8.14 15.62
N GLY A 422 9.43 7.15 15.08
CA GLY A 422 8.56 6.32 15.90
C GLY A 422 7.52 5.52 15.12
N ASP A 423 6.49 5.12 15.84
CA ASP A 423 5.35 4.37 15.32
C ASP A 423 4.12 5.26 15.05
N SER A 424 2.94 4.64 14.99
CA SER A 424 1.64 5.30 14.82
C SER A 424 1.37 6.43 15.83
N LEU A 425 1.93 6.39 17.04
CA LEU A 425 1.75 7.44 18.05
C LEU A 425 2.47 8.73 17.66
N VAL A 426 3.66 8.63 17.05
CA VAL A 426 4.41 9.80 16.56
C VAL A 426 3.83 10.29 15.22
N ALA A 427 3.30 9.38 14.40
CA ALA A 427 2.58 9.73 13.17
C ALA A 427 1.21 10.42 13.45
N GLY A 428 0.66 10.32 14.66
CA GLY A 428 -0.62 10.95 15.00
C GLY A 428 -1.83 10.20 14.44
N ASN A 429 -1.73 8.88 14.32
CA ASN A 429 -2.80 8.01 13.88
C ASN A 429 -4.06 8.17 14.75
N GLY A 430 -5.21 8.42 14.13
CA GLY A 430 -6.50 8.59 14.79
C GLY A 430 -6.62 9.80 15.71
N ALA A 431 -5.63 10.71 15.75
CA ALA A 431 -5.59 11.79 16.74
C ALA A 431 -6.77 12.77 16.64
N MET A 432 -7.47 12.80 15.51
CA MET A 432 -8.59 13.70 15.24
C MET A 432 -9.90 12.96 14.91
N GLU A 433 -9.93 11.63 15.06
CA GLU A 433 -10.99 10.78 14.53
C GLU A 433 -11.91 10.21 15.62
N GLU A 434 -13.16 9.92 15.25
CA GLU A 434 -14.21 9.51 16.20
C GLU A 434 -14.66 8.06 16.09
N PHE A 435 -14.33 7.39 14.99
CA PHE A 435 -14.76 6.04 14.69
C PHE A 435 -13.57 5.10 14.51
N ALA A 436 -13.78 3.81 14.74
CA ALA A 436 -12.71 2.81 14.80
C ALA A 436 -11.85 2.76 13.52
N THR A 437 -12.45 2.93 12.33
CA THR A 437 -11.71 2.97 11.06
C THR A 437 -10.90 4.25 10.86
N GLY A 438 -11.16 5.31 11.61
CA GLY A 438 -10.37 6.53 11.61
C GLY A 438 -9.00 6.37 12.29
N THR A 439 -8.77 5.28 13.02
CA THR A 439 -7.45 4.98 13.61
C THR A 439 -6.34 4.82 12.56
N PHE A 440 -6.69 4.55 11.30
CA PHE A 440 -5.73 4.49 10.18
C PHE A 440 -5.37 5.87 9.61
N ILE A 441 -6.06 6.95 9.98
CA ILE A 441 -5.79 8.30 9.47
C ILE A 441 -4.63 8.94 10.23
N GLU A 442 -3.57 9.29 9.51
CA GLU A 442 -2.36 9.92 10.08
C GLU A 442 -2.50 11.44 10.16
N ALA A 443 -3.01 11.94 11.29
CA ALA A 443 -3.17 13.37 11.54
C ALA A 443 -1.85 14.01 12.02
N ARG A 444 -0.78 13.88 11.22
CA ARG A 444 0.59 14.30 11.55
C ARG A 444 0.68 15.74 12.02
N GLY A 445 -0.09 16.65 11.41
CA GLY A 445 -0.14 18.06 11.75
C GLY A 445 -0.46 18.37 13.21
N VAL A 446 -1.16 17.46 13.90
CA VAL A 446 -1.50 17.59 15.32
C VAL A 446 -0.74 16.61 16.22
N SER A 447 0.24 15.88 15.68
CA SER A 447 1.11 15.01 16.47
C SER A 447 1.77 15.80 17.61
N TRP A 448 1.68 15.28 18.82
CA TRP A 448 2.09 15.97 20.05
C TRP A 448 3.56 16.45 20.03
N CYS A 449 4.47 15.72 19.37
CA CYS A 449 5.90 16.04 19.32
C CYS A 449 6.39 16.60 17.99
N ALA A 450 5.67 16.37 16.88
CA ALA A 450 6.14 16.70 15.53
C ALA A 450 5.11 17.47 14.69
N GLY A 451 3.89 17.66 15.16
CA GLY A 451 2.85 18.44 14.48
C GLY A 451 2.97 19.93 14.76
N GLY A 452 2.87 20.76 13.73
CA GLY A 452 2.92 22.22 13.84
C GLY A 452 1.77 22.92 13.13
N GLN A 453 0.64 22.21 12.96
CA GLN A 453 -0.59 22.78 12.42
C GLN A 453 -1.14 23.86 13.36
N GLY A 454 -1.55 25.01 12.80
CA GLY A 454 -2.10 26.12 13.59
C GLY A 454 -1.07 26.71 14.56
N ASP A 455 -1.51 27.00 15.79
CA ASP A 455 -0.68 27.46 16.90
C ASP A 455 -1.03 26.71 18.21
N TRP A 456 -0.43 27.11 19.33
CA TRP A 456 -0.65 26.45 20.63
C TRP A 456 -2.08 26.65 21.18
N ARG A 457 -2.81 27.66 20.67
CA ARG A 457 -4.20 27.92 21.06
C ARG A 457 -5.15 26.95 20.40
N GLN A 458 -4.86 26.57 19.16
CA GLN A 458 -5.63 25.60 18.39
C GLN A 458 -5.20 24.16 18.67
N PHE A 459 -3.89 23.91 18.74
CA PHE A 459 -3.29 22.59 18.93
C PHE A 459 -2.04 22.69 19.81
N LEU A 460 -2.12 22.25 21.06
CA LEU A 460 -0.97 22.22 21.96
C LEU A 460 -0.05 21.04 21.58
N THR A 461 0.93 21.35 20.74
CA THR A 461 2.02 20.46 20.37
C THR A 461 3.35 21.09 20.73
N LEU A 462 4.40 20.29 20.87
CA LEU A 462 5.74 20.78 21.14
C LEU A 462 6.22 21.78 20.06
N PRO A 463 6.05 21.53 18.74
CA PRO A 463 6.39 22.53 17.73
C PRO A 463 5.59 23.83 17.84
N ASN A 464 4.30 23.77 18.19
CA ASN A 464 3.48 24.97 18.36
C ASN A 464 3.90 25.82 19.57
N VAL A 465 4.37 25.19 20.64
CA VAL A 465 5.00 25.90 21.77
C VAL A 465 6.35 26.49 21.36
N LEU A 466 7.20 25.73 20.66
CA LEU A 466 8.52 26.21 20.22
C LEU A 466 8.42 27.39 19.24
N LYS A 467 7.38 27.44 18.39
CA LYS A 467 7.12 28.57 17.49
C LYS A 467 6.95 29.91 18.21
N ILE A 468 6.53 29.90 19.49
CA ILE A 468 6.41 31.11 20.31
C ILE A 468 7.80 31.73 20.57
N PHE A 469 8.80 30.88 20.82
CA PHE A 469 10.18 31.30 21.08
C PHE A 469 11.02 31.44 19.79
N ASN A 470 10.67 30.70 18.74
CA ASN A 470 11.28 30.77 17.43
C ASN A 470 10.23 30.65 16.30
N PRO A 471 9.71 31.77 15.78
CA PRO A 471 8.75 31.75 14.67
C PRO A 471 9.31 31.15 13.36
N ARG A 472 10.64 31.02 13.23
CA ARG A 472 11.32 30.43 12.06
C ARG A 472 11.56 28.92 12.19
N LEU A 473 10.99 28.27 13.20
CA LEU A 473 11.07 26.81 13.36
C LEU A 473 10.66 26.11 12.06
N THR A 474 11.37 25.05 11.69
CA THR A 474 11.04 24.21 10.52
C THR A 474 11.05 22.72 10.88
N GLY A 475 10.65 21.87 9.93
CA GLY A 475 10.66 20.41 10.07
C GLY A 475 9.40 19.79 10.66
N TYR A 476 8.52 20.59 11.28
CA TYR A 476 7.23 20.11 11.78
C TYR A 476 6.27 19.75 10.66
N SER A 477 5.43 18.77 10.92
CA SER A 477 4.37 18.32 10.03
C SER A 477 3.09 19.17 10.11
N THR A 478 2.25 19.14 9.08
CA THR A 478 1.00 19.92 8.99
C THR A 478 -0.07 19.10 8.28
N GLY A 479 -1.35 19.20 8.64
CA GLY A 479 -2.43 18.47 7.97
C GLY A 479 -2.39 16.96 8.24
N THR A 480 -3.24 16.25 7.52
CA THR A 480 -3.20 14.78 7.41
C THR A 480 -2.23 14.37 6.31
N GLY A 481 -1.57 13.23 6.48
CA GLY A 481 -0.76 12.67 5.41
C GLY A 481 0.17 11.55 5.87
N GLU A 482 0.49 10.66 4.94
CA GLU A 482 1.37 9.52 5.15
C GLU A 482 2.85 9.93 5.31
N PHE A 483 3.71 9.01 5.74
CA PHE A 483 5.14 9.28 6.03
C PHE A 483 5.93 9.89 4.86
N HIS A 484 5.50 9.65 3.61
CA HIS A 484 6.11 10.19 2.39
C HIS A 484 5.47 11.51 1.93
N SER A 485 4.39 11.97 2.56
CA SER A 485 3.71 13.22 2.23
C SER A 485 4.60 14.44 2.49
N THR A 486 4.47 15.47 1.66
CA THR A 486 5.13 16.77 1.88
C THR A 486 4.71 17.43 3.19
N SER A 487 3.50 17.08 3.67
CA SER A 487 2.91 17.45 4.95
C SER A 487 3.59 16.77 6.15
N ALA A 488 4.24 15.61 5.96
CA ALA A 488 4.94 14.90 7.03
C ALA A 488 6.29 15.55 7.39
N LYS A 489 6.91 16.31 6.48
CA LYS A 489 8.21 16.98 6.67
C LYS A 489 9.27 16.06 7.30
N LEU A 490 9.70 16.32 8.55
CA LEU A 490 10.69 15.53 9.27
C LEU A 490 10.05 14.60 10.34
N ASN A 491 8.74 14.42 10.31
CA ASN A 491 8.06 13.32 11.00
C ASN A 491 8.17 12.05 10.14
N ILE A 492 9.14 11.19 10.43
CA ILE A 492 9.46 9.97 9.68
C ILE A 492 8.78 8.73 10.29
N ALA A 493 8.03 8.92 11.39
CA ALA A 493 7.34 7.83 12.04
C ALA A 493 6.44 7.08 11.07
N PHE A 494 6.44 5.76 11.15
CA PHE A 494 5.69 4.88 10.27
C PHE A 494 4.72 4.06 11.12
N PRO A 495 3.42 3.97 10.79
CA PRO A 495 2.51 3.10 11.51
C PRO A 495 3.07 1.68 11.57
N VAL A 496 2.74 0.92 12.62
CA VAL A 496 3.23 -0.46 12.86
C VAL A 496 4.74 -0.65 13.06
N ALA A 497 5.57 0.39 12.96
CA ALA A 497 7.01 0.27 13.12
C ALA A 497 7.42 -0.18 14.53
N ALA A 498 8.39 -1.09 14.61
CA ALA A 498 9.04 -1.52 15.84
C ALA A 498 10.44 -0.88 15.95
N THR A 499 11.13 -1.11 17.06
CA THR A 499 12.42 -0.44 17.32
C THR A 499 13.51 -0.88 16.34
N GLU A 500 13.37 -2.04 15.70
CA GLU A 500 14.27 -2.47 14.61
C GLU A 500 14.28 -1.50 13.41
N ASP A 501 13.15 -0.83 13.15
CA ASP A 501 12.99 0.14 12.05
C ASP A 501 13.66 1.49 12.34
N ALA A 502 14.04 1.75 13.61
CA ALA A 502 14.54 3.05 14.05
C ALA A 502 15.78 3.50 13.26
N MET A 503 16.66 2.57 12.89
CA MET A 503 17.84 2.88 12.08
C MET A 503 17.43 3.35 10.67
N GLN A 504 16.45 2.70 10.05
CA GLN A 504 16.00 3.07 8.71
C GLN A 504 15.30 4.43 8.72
N GLN A 505 14.42 4.67 9.69
CA GLN A 505 13.80 5.99 9.86
C GLN A 505 14.84 7.09 10.10
N ALA A 506 15.88 6.81 10.89
CA ALA A 506 16.97 7.76 11.12
C ALA A 506 17.76 8.09 9.84
N ARG A 507 18.02 7.11 8.96
CA ARG A 507 18.68 7.37 7.66
C ARG A 507 17.84 8.28 6.78
N ILE A 508 16.54 8.04 6.69
CA ILE A 508 15.60 8.87 5.93
C ILE A 508 15.56 10.29 6.52
N LEU A 509 15.48 10.43 7.85
CA LEU A 509 15.51 11.72 8.53
C LEU A 509 16.78 12.52 8.18
N VAL A 510 17.95 11.87 8.30
CA VAL A 510 19.25 12.48 7.99
C VAL A 510 19.30 12.91 6.52
N GLN A 511 18.81 12.07 5.61
CA GLN A 511 18.75 12.40 4.19
C GLN A 511 17.87 13.63 3.96
N ARG A 512 16.64 13.66 4.50
CA ARG A 512 15.73 14.81 4.36
C ARG A 512 16.34 16.10 4.95
N ILE A 513 16.98 16.02 6.11
CA ILE A 513 17.67 17.16 6.72
C ILE A 513 18.80 17.69 5.83
N LYS A 514 19.61 16.79 5.25
CA LYS A 514 20.75 17.18 4.40
C LYS A 514 20.30 17.71 3.04
N SER A 515 19.16 17.25 2.54
CA SER A 515 18.61 17.65 1.24
C SER A 515 17.75 18.92 1.31
N ASP A 516 17.32 19.37 2.50
CA ASP A 516 16.54 20.60 2.63
C ASP A 516 17.45 21.84 2.60
N PRO A 517 17.37 22.69 1.56
CA PRO A 517 18.22 23.88 1.45
C PRO A 517 17.96 24.92 2.55
N LYS A 518 16.84 24.84 3.27
CA LYS A 518 16.53 25.73 4.39
C LYS A 518 17.25 25.33 5.68
N ILE A 519 17.82 24.13 5.74
CA ILE A 519 18.46 23.61 6.95
C ILE A 519 19.98 23.68 6.82
N ASN A 520 20.61 24.59 7.57
CA ASN A 520 22.07 24.56 7.72
C ASN A 520 22.45 23.50 8.77
N VAL A 521 22.74 22.29 8.30
CA VAL A 521 23.04 21.12 9.16
C VAL A 521 24.12 21.40 10.20
N LYS A 522 25.12 22.24 9.90
CA LYS A 522 26.24 22.55 10.81
C LYS A 522 25.93 23.65 11.82
N LYS A 523 25.03 24.58 11.50
CA LYS A 523 24.74 25.76 12.36
C LYS A 523 23.44 25.60 13.16
N HIS A 524 22.40 25.06 12.53
CA HIS A 524 21.07 24.94 13.14
C HIS A 524 21.04 23.86 14.21
N TRP A 525 20.35 24.13 15.31
CA TRP A 525 20.08 23.12 16.34
C TRP A 525 18.83 22.31 15.98
N LYS A 526 18.96 20.98 16.04
CA LYS A 526 17.86 20.03 15.79
C LYS A 526 17.36 19.47 17.12
N LEU A 527 16.05 19.38 17.27
CA LEU A 527 15.39 18.56 18.29
C LEU A 527 14.75 17.35 17.62
N ILE A 528 15.30 16.16 17.87
CA ILE A 528 14.76 14.91 17.31
C ILE A 528 14.08 14.12 18.42
N THR A 529 12.77 13.92 18.32
CA THR A 529 12.02 13.08 19.26
C THR A 529 12.00 11.64 18.76
N ILE A 530 12.25 10.68 19.65
CA ILE A 530 12.22 9.24 19.33
C ILE A 530 11.27 8.56 20.31
N LEU A 531 10.25 7.88 19.79
CA LEU A 531 9.34 7.04 20.57
C LEU A 531 9.05 5.74 19.81
N PHE A 532 9.52 4.62 20.36
CA PHE A 532 9.23 3.27 19.89
C PHE A 532 8.87 2.38 21.08
N GLY A 533 8.49 1.13 20.81
CA GLY A 533 8.33 0.08 21.83
C GLY A 533 6.91 -0.42 22.02
N ALA A 534 5.89 0.30 21.55
CA ALA A 534 4.52 -0.20 21.61
C ALA A 534 4.37 -1.45 20.73
N ASN A 535 4.85 -1.41 19.49
CA ASN A 535 4.80 -2.57 18.59
C ASN A 535 5.77 -3.68 19.00
N ASP A 536 6.94 -3.34 19.59
CA ASP A 536 7.86 -4.32 20.15
C ASP A 536 7.17 -5.17 21.24
N ILE A 537 6.43 -4.52 22.14
CA ILE A 537 5.76 -5.18 23.29
C ILE A 537 4.43 -5.81 22.89
N CYS A 538 3.59 -5.10 22.13
CA CYS A 538 2.21 -5.52 21.85
C CYS A 538 2.07 -6.52 20.71
N SER A 539 3.05 -6.62 19.81
CA SER A 539 2.97 -7.50 18.64
C SER A 539 4.24 -8.32 18.47
N ALA A 540 5.40 -7.68 18.31
CA ALA A 540 6.61 -8.35 17.88
C ALA A 540 7.15 -9.37 18.92
N GLN A 541 7.00 -9.08 20.22
CA GLN A 541 7.30 -10.03 21.30
C GLN A 541 6.44 -11.31 21.26
N CYS A 542 5.22 -11.25 20.73
CA CYS A 542 4.35 -12.43 20.59
C CYS A 542 4.89 -13.42 19.54
N TYR A 543 5.53 -12.91 18.50
CA TYR A 543 6.04 -13.72 17.38
C TYR A 543 7.52 -14.07 17.53
N ALA A 544 8.34 -13.16 18.05
CA ALA A 544 9.79 -13.33 18.14
C ALA A 544 10.36 -12.77 19.46
N PRO A 545 10.05 -13.35 20.63
CA PRO A 545 10.37 -12.79 21.95
C PRO A 545 11.87 -12.56 22.19
N GLN A 546 12.73 -13.38 21.58
CA GLN A 546 14.19 -13.21 21.67
C GLN A 546 14.70 -12.00 20.87
N GLN A 547 14.09 -11.75 19.70
CA GLN A 547 14.47 -10.65 18.80
C GLN A 547 13.92 -9.29 19.28
N PHE A 548 12.81 -9.29 20.03
CA PHE A 548 12.19 -8.09 20.59
C PHE A 548 12.30 -8.02 22.13
N SER A 549 13.39 -8.57 22.67
CA SER A 549 13.71 -8.48 24.10
C SER A 549 14.13 -7.05 24.49
N PRO A 550 14.07 -6.68 25.79
CA PRO A 550 14.56 -5.38 26.27
C PRO A 550 16.02 -5.09 25.87
N MET A 551 16.86 -6.13 25.79
CA MET A 551 18.26 -6.01 25.35
C MET A 551 18.34 -5.65 23.86
N ARG A 552 17.50 -6.26 23.01
CA ARG A 552 17.45 -5.95 21.58
C ARG A 552 16.89 -4.56 21.32
N TYR A 553 15.84 -4.18 22.04
CA TYR A 553 15.31 -2.81 22.05
C TYR A 553 16.42 -1.79 22.36
N ALA A 554 17.18 -2.01 23.45
CA ALA A 554 18.30 -1.16 23.81
C ALA A 554 19.40 -1.12 22.73
N LEU A 555 19.70 -2.27 22.11
CA LEU A 555 20.67 -2.35 21.02
C LEU A 555 20.24 -1.55 19.78
N HIS A 556 18.97 -1.67 19.36
CA HIS A 556 18.44 -0.96 18.20
C HIS A 556 18.45 0.56 18.43
N LEU A 557 18.03 1.01 19.61
CA LEU A 557 18.12 2.41 20.00
C LEU A 557 19.57 2.89 20.03
N ARG A 558 20.47 2.14 20.66
CA ARG A 558 21.89 2.50 20.73
C ARG A 558 22.48 2.73 19.34
N ARG A 559 22.28 1.79 18.41
CA ARG A 559 22.76 1.91 17.02
C ARG A 559 22.20 3.16 16.34
N THR A 560 20.91 3.44 16.56
CA THR A 560 20.24 4.62 15.98
C THR A 560 20.81 5.92 16.55
N LEU A 561 21.01 5.99 17.87
CA LEU A 561 21.59 7.14 18.56
C LEU A 561 23.04 7.38 18.14
N ASP A 562 23.85 6.32 18.04
CA ASP A 562 25.23 6.39 17.55
C ASP A 562 25.28 6.94 16.12
N PHE A 563 24.39 6.47 15.24
CA PHE A 563 24.26 6.98 13.88
C PHE A 563 23.87 8.47 13.84
N LEU A 564 22.83 8.88 14.60
CA LEU A 564 22.39 10.28 14.65
C LEU A 564 23.48 11.20 15.19
N ARG A 565 24.23 10.76 16.22
CA ARG A 565 25.36 11.49 16.79
C ARG A 565 26.44 11.77 15.75
N ILE A 566 26.75 10.79 14.90
CA ILE A 566 27.74 10.93 13.83
C ILE A 566 27.20 11.82 12.69
N ALA A 567 25.94 11.60 12.29
CA ALA A 567 25.39 12.19 11.08
C ALA A 567 24.88 13.63 11.25
N LEU A 568 24.46 14.02 12.45
CA LEU A 568 23.82 15.30 12.74
C LEU A 568 24.52 16.01 13.92
N PRO A 569 25.52 16.88 13.68
CA PRO A 569 26.09 17.72 14.73
C PRO A 569 25.03 18.67 15.29
N ARG A 570 25.18 19.25 16.49
CA ARG A 570 24.19 20.19 17.07
C ARG A 570 22.76 19.63 17.11
N THR A 571 22.60 18.51 17.80
CA THR A 571 21.33 17.80 17.91
C THR A 571 21.06 17.47 19.36
N LEU A 572 19.87 17.83 19.84
CA LEU A 572 19.30 17.32 21.08
C LEU A 572 18.34 16.19 20.70
N VAL A 573 18.58 14.99 21.23
CA VAL A 573 17.65 13.86 21.05
C VAL A 573 16.77 13.76 22.29
N ASN A 574 15.47 13.90 22.08
CA ASN A 574 14.45 13.68 23.10
C ASN A 574 13.96 12.23 22.99
N LEU A 575 14.56 11.33 23.77
CA LEU A 575 14.22 9.92 23.77
C LEU A 575 13.09 9.66 24.76
N ILE A 576 11.96 9.20 24.26
CA ILE A 576 10.79 8.86 25.06
C ILE A 576 10.79 7.35 25.28
N PRO A 577 10.71 6.88 26.54
CA PRO A 577 10.59 5.47 26.81
C PRO A 577 9.25 4.93 26.27
N ALA A 578 9.24 3.64 25.92
CA ALA A 578 8.01 2.95 25.55
C ALA A 578 6.95 3.19 26.62
N ILE A 579 5.72 3.55 26.20
CA ILE A 579 4.60 3.68 27.13
C ILE A 579 4.39 2.31 27.76
N GLY A 580 4.52 2.25 29.09
CA GLY A 580 4.25 1.02 29.83
C GLY A 580 2.80 0.63 29.63
N ALA A 581 2.54 -0.42 28.85
CA ALA A 581 1.24 -1.07 28.77
C ALA A 581 0.72 -1.44 30.18
N ASN A 582 1.63 -1.66 31.14
CA ASN A 582 1.28 -1.87 32.56
C ASN A 582 0.58 -0.66 33.19
N LEU A 583 0.98 0.58 32.91
CA LEU A 583 0.37 1.77 33.49
C LEU A 583 -1.02 2.00 32.89
N LEU A 584 -1.16 1.81 31.57
CA LEU A 584 -2.45 1.88 30.89
C LEU A 584 -3.39 0.78 31.41
N TRP A 585 -2.91 -0.46 31.51
CA TRP A 585 -3.64 -1.61 32.03
C TRP A 585 -4.06 -1.41 33.49
N ASN A 586 -3.14 -1.00 34.37
CA ASN A 586 -3.45 -0.73 35.78
C ASN A 586 -4.42 0.45 35.90
N ASN A 587 -4.24 1.52 35.12
CA ASN A 587 -5.18 2.63 35.10
C ASN A 587 -6.57 2.19 34.67
N MET A 588 -6.70 1.28 33.70
CA MET A 588 -8.01 0.74 33.27
C MET A 588 -8.69 -0.08 34.38
N LEU A 589 -7.92 -0.59 35.35
CA LEU A 589 -8.39 -1.35 36.51
C LEU A 589 -8.44 -0.53 37.81
N GLU A 590 -8.39 0.80 37.72
CA GLU A 590 -8.61 1.72 38.84
C GLU A 590 -9.87 2.58 38.63
N PRO A 591 -10.66 2.87 39.68
CA PRO A 591 -11.85 3.72 39.58
C PRO A 591 -11.56 5.09 38.96
N VAL A 592 -12.44 5.54 38.07
CA VAL A 592 -12.40 6.88 37.48
C VAL A 592 -12.44 7.93 38.59
N GLY A 593 -11.46 8.84 38.60
CA GLY A 593 -11.29 9.88 39.62
C GLY A 593 -10.28 9.52 40.74
N ASN A 594 -9.75 8.30 40.76
CA ASN A 594 -8.73 7.87 41.72
C ASN A 594 -7.59 7.08 41.04
N LYS A 595 -7.28 7.50 39.81
CA LYS A 595 -6.29 6.87 38.95
C LYS A 595 -4.89 7.28 39.37
N THR A 596 -3.92 6.37 39.25
CA THR A 596 -2.53 6.63 39.61
C THR A 596 -1.92 7.65 38.63
N GLU A 597 -1.64 8.85 39.12
CA GLU A 597 -1.14 9.98 38.31
C GLU A 597 0.38 10.21 38.44
N ASN A 598 1.06 9.62 39.43
CA ASN A 598 2.50 9.84 39.67
C ASN A 598 3.30 8.55 39.91
N GLY A 599 4.35 8.34 39.11
CA GLY A 599 5.45 7.39 39.36
C GLY A 599 5.23 5.96 38.87
N LEU A 600 6.21 5.42 38.13
CA LEU A 600 6.30 4.02 37.77
C LEU A 600 7.09 3.26 38.84
N PRO A 601 6.53 2.22 39.50
CA PRO A 601 7.35 1.08 39.86
C PRO A 601 7.89 0.44 38.56
N LYS A 602 9.02 -0.27 38.60
CA LYS A 602 9.68 -0.89 37.45
C LYS A 602 8.66 -1.59 36.54
N ILE A 603 8.93 -1.65 35.23
CA ILE A 603 8.08 -2.38 34.26
C ILE A 603 7.76 -3.79 34.83
N LEU A 604 6.46 -4.11 34.95
CA LEU A 604 5.89 -5.35 35.54
C LEU A 604 6.03 -5.54 37.07
N GLU A 605 6.46 -4.56 37.84
CA GLU A 605 6.53 -4.65 39.31
C GLU A 605 5.15 -4.79 39.96
N ARG A 606 4.11 -4.17 39.37
CA ARG A 606 2.71 -4.37 39.76
C ARG A 606 1.83 -4.43 38.52
N VAL A 607 1.07 -5.51 38.39
CA VAL A 607 0.01 -5.68 37.37
C VAL A 607 -1.28 -5.93 38.13
N LEU A 608 -2.25 -5.02 38.00
CA LEU A 608 -3.59 -5.21 38.55
C LEU A 608 -4.30 -6.27 37.71
N CYS A 609 -4.98 -7.20 38.37
CA CYS A 609 -5.82 -8.19 37.72
C CYS A 609 -7.27 -7.96 38.15
N PRO A 610 -8.27 -8.29 37.32
CA PRO A 610 -9.66 -8.33 37.74
C PRO A 610 -9.83 -9.21 38.99
N THR A 611 -10.67 -8.77 39.93
CA THR A 611 -10.98 -9.49 41.17
C THR A 611 -12.46 -9.88 41.21
N GLU A 612 -12.88 -10.76 42.12
CA GLU A 612 -14.31 -11.09 42.30
C GLU A 612 -15.17 -9.85 42.61
N SER A 613 -14.62 -8.85 43.28
CA SER A 613 -15.29 -7.57 43.56
C SER A 613 -15.14 -6.55 42.43
N ALA A 614 -14.16 -6.69 41.53
CA ALA A 614 -13.96 -5.79 40.39
C ALA A 614 -13.56 -6.57 39.12
N PRO A 615 -14.47 -7.35 38.52
CA PRO A 615 -14.16 -8.19 37.36
C PRO A 615 -14.08 -7.44 36.02
N TYR A 616 -14.43 -6.15 35.96
CA TYR A 616 -14.58 -5.35 34.75
C TYR A 616 -13.68 -4.10 34.72
N ILE A 617 -13.42 -3.57 33.51
CA ILE A 617 -12.70 -2.29 33.33
C ILE A 617 -13.51 -1.14 33.92
N PHE A 618 -12.84 -0.22 34.63
CA PHE A 618 -13.50 0.91 35.28
C PHE A 618 -13.90 2.00 34.29
N THR A 619 -15.21 2.22 34.21
CA THR A 619 -15.90 3.29 33.47
C THR A 619 -16.47 4.31 34.46
N ASN A 620 -16.92 5.47 33.98
CA ASN A 620 -17.52 6.50 34.85
C ASN A 620 -18.75 5.97 35.62
N VAL A 621 -19.51 5.04 35.04
CA VAL A 621 -20.72 4.46 35.65
C VAL A 621 -20.36 3.47 36.76
N ASN A 622 -19.54 2.45 36.45
CA ASN A 622 -19.21 1.42 37.42
C ASN A 622 -18.22 1.89 38.51
N SER A 623 -17.47 2.97 38.26
CA SER A 623 -16.57 3.57 39.27
C SER A 623 -17.35 4.20 40.42
N ARG A 624 -18.45 4.90 40.13
CA ARG A 624 -19.33 5.49 41.16
C ARG A 624 -19.96 4.41 42.02
N PHE A 625 -20.42 3.33 41.38
CA PHE A 625 -21.03 2.20 42.07
C PHE A 625 -20.02 1.49 42.99
N PHE A 626 -18.84 1.16 42.44
CA PHE A 626 -17.75 0.55 43.20
C PHE A 626 -17.27 1.43 44.38
N GLN A 627 -17.25 2.75 44.23
CA GLN A 627 -16.92 3.66 45.34
C GLN A 627 -17.95 3.62 46.48
N MET A 628 -19.21 3.30 46.20
CA MET A 628 -20.26 3.21 47.21
C MET A 628 -20.33 1.82 47.87
N THR A 629 -20.12 0.75 47.10
CA THR A 629 -20.41 -0.63 47.54
C THR A 629 -19.17 -1.50 47.70
N GLY A 630 -18.03 -1.08 47.13
CA GLY A 630 -16.81 -1.88 47.05
C GLY A 630 -16.87 -3.02 46.03
N ARG A 631 -17.95 -3.13 45.22
CA ARG A 631 -18.07 -4.16 44.17
C ARG A 631 -18.63 -3.63 42.85
N GLN A 632 -18.30 -4.24 41.72
CA GLN A 632 -18.77 -3.86 40.37
C GLN A 632 -19.93 -4.73 39.84
N ASP A 633 -20.17 -5.89 40.44
CA ASP A 633 -21.09 -6.95 39.98
C ASP A 633 -22.58 -6.69 40.29
N GLU A 634 -22.89 -5.68 41.10
CA GLU A 634 -24.27 -5.33 41.48
C GLU A 634 -24.85 -4.14 40.69
N ILE A 635 -24.33 -3.82 39.50
CA ILE A 635 -24.99 -2.86 38.60
C ILE A 635 -26.27 -3.53 38.09
N ALA A 636 -27.33 -3.41 38.89
CA ALA A 636 -28.65 -3.92 38.58
C ALA A 636 -29.08 -3.35 37.22
N SER A 637 -29.43 -4.24 36.30
CA SER A 637 -30.08 -3.88 35.04
C SER A 637 -31.31 -3.03 35.35
N ARG A 638 -31.23 -1.75 35.04
CA ARG A 638 -32.39 -0.86 34.88
C ARG A 638 -32.52 -0.50 33.42
#